data_AF-Q6MWI6-F1
#
_entry.id   AF-Q6MWI6-F1
#
_cell.length_a   1.000
_cell.length_b   1.000
_cell.length_c   1.000
_cell.angle_alpha   90.00
_cell.angle_beta   90.00
_cell.angle_gamma   90.00
#
_symmetry.space_group_name_H-M   'P 1'
#
loop_
_entity.id
_entity.type
_entity.pdbx_description
1 polymer ?
#
loop_
_entity_poly.entity_id
_entity_poly.type
_entity_poly.pdbx_seq_one_letter_code
_entity_poly.pdbx_strand_id
1 'polypeptide(L)'
;MESKNTIDTASSGAQNQEKDEADLFVTSPLSSEMVDVDQDVFWEGKGGDFLLKFKMDRRWMYYAHRSSTEYREGVTEFVTFADNDRKSRMSMHMLCPCRDCKNEQMIEDKDEVHAHLIMNGFMKKYTCWTKHGEQEAPDVAAEEVLDQDVENTAATREGMFVPSPLGGETIDLDTQCLSTMLHDIEDAEDNDRDYEKFSKLVEDCQMPLYDGCKSKHSKLSCVLELMKLKASNGWSDKNFTELLELLKDLLPEGNNLPQTTYEAKQVLCPLGPEEYADLDVCPICGASRYKRAKSEGEGSYGMRAHEHGTQMHNNLHAMLFCTINDNPALGNLSGQTVKGKWACSECMEETRSKWLKHSHKTVYMGHRRFLPRYHPYRNMRKNFNGHRDTPGPLTELTGTEVHNLVMGITNEFGKKRKVGKRKEKSTSKEKTEEHVEKQKTKERSMWKKKSIFWRLPYWKDLEVRHCIDLMHVEKNVCESLMGLLLNPGTTKDGLNARRDLEDMGVRSELHPITTESGRVYLPPACYTLSKEEKIDLLTCLSGIKVPSGYSSRISRLVSLQDLKLVGMKSHDCHVLITQLLPVAIRNILPPKVRHTIQRLCSFFHAIGQKIIDPEGLDELQAELVRTLCHLEMYFPPTFFDIMEHLPVHLVRQTKCCGPAFMTQMYPCERYLGILKGYVRNRSHPEGSIIESYTTEEAIEFCVDYMSETSSIGLPRSHHEGRLDGVGTVGRKTIRLDRKVYDKAHFTVLQHMTEVVPYVDEHLAVIRQENPGRSESWVRNKHMSSFNEWLKNRIARLQNLSSETLQWLSQGPEWSTTTWQGYDINGYTFHTVKQDSKCTVQNSGLRIEAASDGGRRDQYYGKVEQILELDYLKFKVPLFRCRWVDLRNVKVDNEGFTTVNLANNAYRDEPFVLAKQVVQVFYIVDPCNKKLHVVREGKRRIVGLDNIADEDDYNQHVHGIGQEIPLEEEEEEDEVQYARVNHEEGLFL
;
A
#
# COMPACT_ATOMS: atom_id res chain seq x y z
N MET A 1 -41.01 -17.00 -55.13
CA MET A 1 -41.59 -15.91 -54.35
C MET A 1 -40.81 -15.83 -53.05
N GLU A 2 -39.58 -15.33 -53.09
CA GLU A 2 -39.23 -13.90 -53.15
C GLU A 2 -39.59 -13.22 -51.82
N SER A 3 -38.65 -12.67 -51.07
CA SER A 3 -37.84 -11.53 -51.52
C SER A 3 -36.56 -11.38 -50.69
N LYS A 4 -35.50 -11.01 -51.40
CA LYS A 4 -34.26 -10.46 -50.88
C LYS A 4 -34.56 -9.11 -50.21
N ASN A 5 -33.82 -8.78 -49.15
CA ASN A 5 -33.39 -7.40 -48.92
C ASN A 5 -32.02 -7.40 -48.23
N THR A 6 -31.01 -7.23 -49.07
CA THR A 6 -29.71 -6.64 -48.77
C THR A 6 -29.94 -5.24 -48.18
N ILE A 7 -29.37 -4.96 -47.01
CA ILE A 7 -29.10 -3.59 -46.56
C ILE A 7 -27.65 -3.57 -46.04
N ASP A 8 -26.82 -2.85 -46.78
CA ASP A 8 -25.49 -2.39 -46.37
C ASP A 8 -25.57 -1.69 -45.01
N THR A 9 -24.76 -2.13 -44.05
CA THR A 9 -24.50 -1.35 -42.83
C THR A 9 -23.03 -0.98 -42.78
N ALA A 10 -22.76 0.24 -43.26
CA ALA A 10 -21.61 1.02 -42.83
C ALA A 10 -21.69 1.19 -41.30
N SER A 11 -20.65 0.76 -40.58
CA SER A 11 -20.45 1.09 -39.17
C SER A 11 -18.96 1.34 -38.89
N SER A 12 -18.41 2.34 -39.58
CA SER A 12 -17.35 3.18 -39.04
C SER A 12 -17.99 4.15 -38.04
N GLY A 13 -18.03 3.79 -36.75
CA GLY A 13 -18.69 4.64 -35.76
C GLY A 13 -18.96 3.98 -34.41
N ALA A 14 -17.92 3.48 -33.74
CA ALA A 14 -18.00 3.11 -32.32
C ALA A 14 -16.65 3.38 -31.62
N GLN A 15 -16.22 4.65 -31.67
CA GLN A 15 -15.11 5.19 -30.85
C GLN A 15 -15.47 6.54 -30.20
N ASN A 16 -16.76 6.90 -30.17
CA ASN A 16 -17.24 8.17 -29.59
C ASN A 16 -18.38 7.93 -28.60
N GLN A 17 -18.13 7.19 -27.52
CA GLN A 17 -19.01 7.20 -26.34
C GLN A 17 -18.28 7.06 -25.00
N GLU A 18 -16.98 7.36 -24.98
CA GLU A 18 -16.17 7.55 -23.75
C GLU A 18 -15.40 8.89 -23.80
N LYS A 19 -15.99 9.90 -24.45
CA LYS A 19 -15.40 11.25 -24.56
C LYS A 19 -16.12 12.35 -23.78
N ASP A 20 -17.21 12.03 -23.09
CA ASP A 20 -18.05 13.05 -22.44
C ASP A 20 -17.94 13.07 -20.90
N GLU A 21 -16.97 12.38 -20.28
CA GLU A 21 -16.67 12.54 -18.83
C GLU A 21 -15.28 13.14 -18.53
N ALA A 22 -14.51 13.54 -19.55
CA ALA A 22 -13.17 14.12 -19.38
C ALA A 22 -13.09 15.66 -19.58
N ASP A 23 -14.21 16.33 -19.87
CA ASP A 23 -14.22 17.74 -20.28
C ASP A 23 -14.59 18.76 -19.16
N LEU A 24 -14.56 18.37 -17.87
CA LEU A 24 -14.89 19.29 -16.76
C LEU A 24 -13.69 19.96 -16.07
N PHE A 25 -12.44 19.66 -16.42
CA PHE A 25 -11.26 20.30 -15.80
C PHE A 25 -10.22 20.78 -16.82
N VAL A 26 -10.65 21.63 -17.76
CA VAL A 26 -9.71 22.45 -18.55
C VAL A 26 -10.29 23.84 -18.79
N THR A 27 -10.00 24.82 -17.94
CA THR A 27 -10.01 26.25 -18.36
C THR A 27 -8.92 27.12 -17.68
N SER A 28 -7.82 27.33 -18.43
CA SER A 28 -7.25 28.62 -18.87
C SER A 28 -6.54 29.60 -17.87
N PRO A 29 -5.51 30.37 -18.35
CA PRO A 29 -4.33 30.82 -17.59
C PRO A 29 -4.25 32.35 -17.37
N LEU A 30 -3.28 32.84 -16.58
CA LEU A 30 -2.86 34.25 -16.56
C LEU A 30 -1.32 34.43 -16.64
N SER A 31 -0.96 35.51 -17.32
CA SER A 31 0.28 35.96 -18.00
C SER A 31 1.31 36.67 -17.10
N SER A 32 2.63 36.52 -17.36
CA SER A 32 3.67 37.55 -17.66
C SER A 32 3.46 38.94 -17.03
N GLU A 33 4.42 39.55 -16.32
CA GLU A 33 5.74 40.03 -16.76
C GLU A 33 6.76 40.14 -15.59
N MET A 34 8.05 40.21 -15.91
CA MET A 34 9.19 40.38 -14.99
C MET A 34 9.89 41.71 -15.27
N VAL A 35 10.49 42.33 -14.25
CA VAL A 35 11.60 43.30 -14.40
C VAL A 35 12.72 42.89 -13.43
N ASP A 36 13.95 42.84 -13.96
CA ASP A 36 15.23 42.58 -13.29
C ASP A 36 15.57 43.61 -12.20
N VAL A 37 16.12 43.17 -11.06
CA VAL A 37 17.21 43.89 -10.36
C VAL A 37 18.16 42.88 -9.68
N ASP A 38 19.44 43.12 -9.93
CA ASP A 38 20.68 42.47 -9.48
C ASP A 38 21.02 42.59 -7.98
N GLN A 39 21.87 41.63 -7.55
CA GLN A 39 23.04 41.73 -6.65
C GLN A 39 22.94 41.80 -5.11
N ASP A 40 23.64 40.82 -4.52
CA ASP A 40 24.61 40.85 -3.40
C ASP A 40 24.27 41.63 -2.12
N VAL A 41 24.36 40.98 -0.95
CA VAL A 41 25.19 41.41 0.21
C VAL A 41 25.39 40.23 1.20
N PHE A 42 26.67 39.95 1.47
CA PHE A 42 27.25 39.14 2.55
C PHE A 42 27.03 39.79 3.95
N TRP A 43 26.95 39.02 5.04
CA TRP A 43 27.88 39.09 6.20
C TRP A 43 27.47 38.18 7.38
N GLU A 44 28.52 37.64 8.02
CA GLU A 44 28.60 36.78 9.20
C GLU A 44 28.11 37.43 10.51
N GLY A 45 27.74 36.61 11.51
CA GLY A 45 27.91 37.02 12.91
C GLY A 45 26.99 36.42 13.99
N LYS A 46 27.49 35.37 14.65
CA LYS A 46 27.46 35.05 16.11
C LYS A 46 26.13 35.10 16.92
N GLY A 47 25.72 33.90 17.37
CA GLY A 47 25.78 33.47 18.79
C GLY A 47 24.77 34.02 19.82
N GLY A 48 23.99 33.10 20.42
CA GLY A 48 23.46 33.22 21.78
C GLY A 48 21.95 32.94 21.93
N ASP A 49 21.63 31.78 22.51
CA ASP A 49 20.43 31.35 23.26
C ASP A 49 19.08 32.06 23.10
N PHE A 50 18.00 31.27 22.93
CA PHE A 50 16.99 31.09 23.99
C PHE A 50 16.01 29.92 23.68
N LEU A 51 15.93 28.99 24.63
CA LEU A 51 15.02 27.85 24.73
C LEU A 51 13.58 28.30 25.00
N LEU A 52 12.60 27.77 24.25
CA LEU A 52 11.19 27.66 24.65
C LEU A 52 10.67 26.25 24.34
N LYS A 53 9.88 25.72 25.28
CA LYS A 53 9.59 24.31 25.56
C LYS A 53 8.74 23.64 24.50
N PHE A 54 9.32 22.65 23.81
CA PHE A 54 8.60 21.49 23.29
C PHE A 54 8.63 20.38 24.35
N LYS A 55 7.56 19.59 24.45
CA LYS A 55 7.53 18.34 25.23
C LYS A 55 8.70 17.48 24.75
N MET A 56 9.75 17.41 25.58
CA MET A 56 11.07 16.93 25.17
C MET A 56 11.02 15.53 24.57
N ASP A 57 11.54 15.38 23.36
CA ASP A 57 11.92 14.07 22.84
C ASP A 57 13.02 13.50 23.74
N ARG A 58 12.66 12.55 24.63
CA ARG A 58 13.62 11.90 25.55
C ARG A 58 14.29 10.68 24.93
N ARG A 59 14.13 10.45 23.61
CA ARG A 59 14.84 9.39 22.89
C ARG A 59 16.36 9.56 23.01
N TRP A 60 16.86 10.79 23.13
CA TRP A 60 18.29 11.04 23.33
C TRP A 60 18.87 10.27 24.54
N MET A 61 18.08 9.99 25.59
CA MET A 61 18.57 9.27 26.78
C MET A 61 19.03 7.83 26.47
N TYR A 62 18.49 7.20 25.42
CA TYR A 62 18.75 5.78 25.10
C TYR A 62 19.20 5.52 23.66
N TYR A 63 18.88 6.41 22.73
CA TYR A 63 19.14 6.24 21.30
C TYR A 63 20.27 7.15 20.77
N ALA A 64 20.61 8.24 21.47
CA ALA A 64 21.76 9.07 21.12
C ALA A 64 23.07 8.49 21.70
N HIS A 65 24.16 8.58 20.93
CA HIS A 65 25.48 8.15 21.39
C HIS A 65 26.00 9.07 22.50
N ARG A 66 26.57 8.54 23.59
CA ARG A 66 26.97 9.34 24.79
C ARG A 66 27.98 10.46 24.56
N SER A 67 28.68 10.44 23.42
CA SER A 67 29.60 11.50 23.01
C SER A 67 28.97 12.55 22.10
N SER A 68 27.71 12.39 21.70
CA SER A 68 26.98 13.37 20.88
C SER A 68 26.69 14.63 21.69
N THR A 69 26.52 15.74 20.98
CA THR A 69 26.10 17.01 21.57
C THR A 69 24.71 16.88 22.19
N GLU A 70 23.79 16.23 21.47
CA GLU A 70 22.42 15.92 21.91
C GLU A 70 22.37 15.19 23.26
N TYR A 71 23.20 14.16 23.48
CA TYR A 71 23.24 13.45 24.75
C TYR A 71 23.79 14.30 25.89
N ARG A 72 24.83 15.11 25.62
CA ARG A 72 25.48 15.96 26.64
C ARG A 72 24.59 17.13 27.05
N GLU A 73 23.92 17.73 26.09
CA GLU A 73 22.95 18.81 26.32
C GLU A 73 21.76 18.27 27.12
N GLY A 74 21.20 17.13 26.72
CA GLY A 74 20.13 16.47 27.47
C GLY A 74 20.51 16.08 28.91
N VAL A 75 21.72 15.53 29.14
CA VAL A 75 22.19 15.24 30.52
C VAL A 75 22.31 16.52 31.35
N THR A 76 22.81 17.60 30.75
CA THR A 76 22.94 18.89 31.43
C THR A 76 21.58 19.45 31.83
N GLU A 77 20.60 19.32 30.95
CA GLU A 77 19.23 19.73 31.23
C GLU A 77 18.59 18.88 32.33
N PHE A 78 18.73 17.55 32.28
CA PHE A 78 18.24 16.66 33.33
C PHE A 78 18.81 17.05 34.70
N VAL A 79 20.12 17.24 34.81
CA VAL A 79 20.78 17.59 36.08
C VAL A 79 20.31 18.96 36.57
N THR A 80 20.06 19.90 35.66
CA THR A 80 19.54 21.23 36.01
C THR A 80 18.11 21.15 36.52
N PHE A 81 17.25 20.36 35.87
CA PHE A 81 15.88 20.10 36.31
C PHE A 81 15.86 19.43 37.69
N ALA A 82 16.65 18.38 37.88
CA ALA A 82 16.76 17.66 39.14
C ALA A 82 17.32 18.52 40.27
N ASP A 83 18.24 19.45 39.99
CA ASP A 83 18.77 20.39 41.00
C ASP A 83 17.73 21.45 41.39
N ASN A 84 16.89 21.87 40.45
CA ASN A 84 15.79 22.79 40.73
C ASN A 84 14.70 22.15 41.59
N ASP A 85 14.34 20.87 41.33
CA ASP A 85 13.44 20.10 42.20
C ASP A 85 14.06 19.83 43.58
N ARG A 86 15.35 19.49 43.64
CA ARG A 86 16.09 19.35 44.90
C ARG A 86 15.98 20.62 45.76
N LYS A 87 16.21 21.79 45.13
CA LYS A 87 16.10 23.11 45.80
C LYS A 87 14.68 23.44 46.21
N SER A 88 13.67 23.16 45.37
CA SER A 88 12.27 23.44 45.68
C SER A 88 11.77 22.62 46.87
N ARG A 89 12.26 21.38 47.02
CA ARG A 89 11.98 20.48 48.15
C ARG A 89 12.90 20.70 49.36
N MET A 90 13.79 21.69 49.31
CA MET A 90 14.77 22.00 50.37
C MET A 90 15.65 20.79 50.77
N SER A 91 15.96 19.91 49.81
CA SER A 91 16.81 18.73 50.03
C SER A 91 18.29 19.07 49.86
N MET A 92 19.17 18.50 50.68
CA MET A 92 20.63 18.64 50.51
C MET A 92 21.20 17.71 49.41
N HIS A 93 20.49 16.64 49.03
CA HIS A 93 21.03 15.61 48.12
C HIS A 93 20.11 15.34 46.93
N MET A 94 20.69 14.94 45.80
CA MET A 94 20.04 14.48 44.57
C MET A 94 20.21 12.96 44.41
N LEU A 95 19.21 12.26 43.89
CA LEU A 95 19.35 10.85 43.55
C LEU A 95 20.02 10.71 42.18
N CYS A 96 20.93 9.75 42.01
CA CYS A 96 21.61 9.57 40.72
C CYS A 96 20.95 8.45 39.89
N PRO A 97 20.31 8.74 38.72
CA PRO A 97 19.66 7.73 37.89
C PRO A 97 20.60 6.98 36.95
N CYS A 98 21.92 7.04 37.15
CA CYS A 98 22.83 6.32 36.29
C CYS A 98 22.66 4.80 36.43
N ARG A 99 23.15 4.03 35.45
CA ARG A 99 23.00 2.57 35.42
C ARG A 99 23.50 1.86 36.69
N ASP A 100 24.49 2.45 37.34
CA ASP A 100 25.12 1.88 38.53
C ASP A 100 24.44 2.34 39.82
N CYS A 101 24.03 3.61 39.89
CA CYS A 101 23.39 4.19 41.08
C CYS A 101 21.87 3.98 41.17
N LYS A 102 21.17 3.82 40.04
CA LYS A 102 19.73 3.47 39.90
C LYS A 102 18.75 4.23 40.81
N ASN A 103 19.00 5.51 41.08
CA ASN A 103 18.25 6.35 42.02
C ASN A 103 18.31 5.88 43.49
N GLU A 104 19.32 5.11 43.86
CA GLU A 104 19.52 4.61 45.24
C GLU A 104 20.63 5.36 45.97
N GLN A 105 21.55 6.02 45.24
CA GLN A 105 22.64 6.82 45.81
C GLN A 105 22.27 8.30 45.88
N MET A 106 22.44 8.89 47.06
CA MET A 106 22.23 10.31 47.35
C MET A 106 23.55 11.06 47.21
N ILE A 107 23.63 11.96 46.23
CA ILE A 107 24.83 12.72 45.91
C ILE A 107 24.55 14.21 46.16
N GLU A 108 25.45 14.88 46.89
CA GLU A 108 25.31 16.30 47.24
C GLU A 108 25.69 17.22 46.07
N ASP A 109 26.74 16.84 45.33
CA ASP A 109 27.26 17.60 44.20
C ASP A 109 26.56 17.22 42.88
N LYS A 110 25.95 18.22 42.23
CA LYS A 110 25.27 18.03 40.94
C LYS A 110 26.27 17.69 39.82
N ASP A 111 27.51 18.14 39.91
CA ASP A 111 28.52 17.92 38.87
C ASP A 111 29.01 16.45 38.92
N GLU A 112 28.93 15.81 40.09
CA GLU A 112 29.19 14.38 40.26
C GLU A 112 28.06 13.52 39.66
N VAL A 113 26.78 13.92 39.82
CA VAL A 113 25.64 13.28 39.13
C VAL A 113 25.75 13.42 37.61
N HIS A 114 26.17 14.59 37.12
CA HIS A 114 26.42 14.84 35.71
C HIS A 114 27.50 13.91 35.15
N ALA A 115 28.65 13.82 35.83
CA ALA A 115 29.75 12.95 35.43
C ALA A 115 29.32 11.47 35.38
N HIS A 116 28.55 10.99 36.36
CA HIS A 116 28.02 9.63 36.36
C HIS A 116 27.09 9.35 35.17
N LEU A 117 26.30 10.32 34.74
CA LEU A 117 25.42 10.17 33.59
C LEU A 117 26.19 10.22 32.27
N ILE A 118 27.25 11.03 32.16
CA ILE A 118 28.12 11.02 30.98
C ILE A 118 28.89 9.70 30.85
N MET A 119 29.42 9.17 31.96
CA MET A 119 30.23 7.95 31.96
C MET A 119 29.39 6.68 31.81
N ASN A 120 28.32 6.56 32.60
CA ASN A 120 27.60 5.30 32.78
C ASN A 120 26.23 5.31 32.10
N GLY A 121 25.69 6.50 31.80
CA GLY A 121 24.37 6.70 31.21
C GLY A 121 23.21 6.35 32.12
N PHE A 122 21.98 6.62 31.67
CA PHE A 122 20.75 6.39 32.44
C PHE A 122 20.41 4.91 32.62
N MET A 123 19.80 4.58 33.75
CA MET A 123 19.17 3.28 34.02
C MET A 123 18.02 3.03 33.02
N LYS A 124 17.82 1.78 32.62
CA LYS A 124 16.83 1.43 31.57
C LYS A 124 15.41 1.82 32.00
N LYS A 125 14.61 2.33 31.04
CA LYS A 125 13.18 2.67 31.18
C LYS A 125 12.87 3.80 32.19
N TYR A 126 13.86 4.62 32.53
CA TYR A 126 13.65 5.83 33.34
C TYR A 126 13.40 7.04 32.43
N THR A 127 12.26 7.04 31.73
CA THR A 127 11.85 8.11 30.81
C THR A 127 10.98 9.16 31.49
N CYS A 128 10.44 8.86 32.67
CA CYS A 128 9.72 9.79 33.54
C CYS A 128 10.57 10.03 34.80
N TRP A 129 10.91 11.29 35.07
CA TRP A 129 11.79 11.72 36.14
C TRP A 129 11.02 11.81 37.47
N THR A 130 10.27 10.76 37.80
CA THR A 130 9.36 10.69 38.96
C THR A 130 10.05 10.92 40.30
N LYS A 131 11.34 10.57 40.40
CA LYS A 131 12.17 10.80 41.60
C LYS A 131 12.73 12.22 41.68
N HIS A 132 12.58 13.01 40.61
CA HIS A 132 13.15 14.36 40.46
C HIS A 132 12.10 15.42 40.12
N GLY A 133 10.81 15.17 40.40
CA GLY A 133 9.77 16.21 40.33
C GLY A 133 8.63 15.97 39.35
N GLU A 134 8.76 14.99 38.45
CA GLU A 134 7.76 14.73 37.40
C GLU A 134 6.61 13.84 37.91
N GLN A 135 5.35 14.18 37.62
CA GLN A 135 4.17 13.38 38.02
C GLN A 135 3.69 12.46 36.87
N GLU A 136 3.29 11.23 37.19
CA GLU A 136 2.60 10.30 36.26
C GLU A 136 1.08 10.48 36.33
N ALA A 137 0.38 10.34 35.19
CA ALA A 137 -1.10 10.39 35.11
C ALA A 137 -1.75 9.07 35.62
N PRO A 138 -3.01 9.09 36.12
CA PRO A 138 -3.65 7.90 36.71
C PRO A 138 -4.27 6.94 35.68
N ASP A 139 -4.09 5.62 35.88
CA ASP A 139 -4.77 4.52 35.16
C ASP A 139 -6.25 4.39 35.60
N VAL A 140 -7.18 4.29 34.64
CA VAL A 140 -8.61 4.03 34.88
C VAL A 140 -8.96 2.56 34.60
N ALA A 141 -9.62 1.91 35.54
CA ALA A 141 -10.01 0.51 35.50
C ALA A 141 -11.27 0.25 34.65
N ALA A 142 -11.27 -0.85 33.91
CA ALA A 142 -12.39 -1.32 33.09
C ALA A 142 -13.55 -1.87 33.96
N GLU A 143 -14.79 -1.43 33.68
CA GLU A 143 -16.02 -2.06 34.17
C GLU A 143 -16.78 -2.77 33.03
N GLU A 144 -17.26 -3.97 33.33
CA GLU A 144 -18.07 -4.85 32.48
C GLU A 144 -19.53 -4.37 32.37
N VAL A 145 -20.15 -4.41 31.17
CA VAL A 145 -21.61 -4.37 31.02
C VAL A 145 -22.09 -5.42 30.01
N LEU A 146 -23.12 -6.16 30.43
CA LEU A 146 -23.78 -7.30 29.81
C LEU A 146 -24.67 -6.95 28.59
N ASP A 147 -24.69 -7.88 27.63
CA ASP A 147 -25.61 -8.01 26.48
C ASP A 147 -27.11 -7.99 26.86
N GLN A 148 -27.95 -7.51 25.93
CA GLN A 148 -29.30 -8.06 25.69
C GLN A 148 -29.70 -7.98 24.21
N ASP A 149 -30.32 -9.09 23.77
CA ASP A 149 -30.61 -9.54 22.40
C ASP A 149 -31.65 -8.72 21.61
N VAL A 150 -31.52 -8.68 20.27
CA VAL A 150 -32.64 -8.77 19.31
C VAL A 150 -32.22 -9.52 18.04
N GLU A 151 -32.88 -10.65 17.74
CA GLU A 151 -32.76 -11.44 16.52
C GLU A 151 -33.62 -10.89 15.34
N ASN A 152 -32.99 -10.84 14.15
CA ASN A 152 -33.45 -11.06 12.75
C ASN A 152 -34.95 -10.82 12.35
N THR A 153 -35.27 -10.17 11.22
CA THR A 153 -35.20 -10.75 9.85
C THR A 153 -35.70 -9.75 8.77
N ALA A 154 -35.15 -9.83 7.55
CA ALA A 154 -35.83 -9.81 6.22
C ALA A 154 -35.18 -8.93 5.10
N ALA A 155 -34.45 -9.62 4.22
CA ALA A 155 -34.53 -9.63 2.75
C ALA A 155 -34.56 -8.32 1.89
N THR A 156 -33.49 -8.20 1.09
CA THR A 156 -33.42 -7.74 -0.32
C THR A 156 -33.96 -6.36 -0.72
N ARG A 157 -33.01 -5.45 -1.01
CA ARG A 157 -33.02 -4.66 -2.26
C ARG A 157 -31.59 -4.32 -2.67
N GLU A 158 -31.22 -4.71 -3.89
CA GLU A 158 -29.93 -4.37 -4.49
C GLU A 158 -29.84 -2.85 -4.73
N GLY A 159 -28.80 -2.26 -4.16
CA GLY A 159 -28.37 -0.88 -4.37
C GLY A 159 -27.01 -0.73 -3.68
N MET A 160 -26.07 -0.01 -4.29
CA MET A 160 -24.77 0.32 -3.69
C MET A 160 -24.99 0.95 -2.31
N PHE A 161 -24.88 0.15 -1.25
CA PHE A 161 -24.81 0.61 0.12
C PHE A 161 -23.38 0.35 0.60
N VAL A 162 -22.59 1.42 0.65
CA VAL A 162 -21.34 1.43 1.43
C VAL A 162 -21.79 1.45 2.88
N PRO A 163 -21.42 0.47 3.73
CA PRO A 163 -21.67 0.59 5.16
C PRO A 163 -20.99 1.85 5.68
N SER A 164 -21.74 2.71 6.36
CA SER A 164 -21.18 3.89 7.04
C SER A 164 -20.20 3.43 8.14
N PRO A 165 -19.03 4.08 8.36
CA PRO A 165 -17.93 3.51 9.13
C PRO A 165 -18.07 3.58 10.66
N LEU A 166 -19.22 3.96 11.21
CA LEU A 166 -19.29 4.50 12.57
C LEU A 166 -20.15 3.62 13.48
N GLY A 167 -19.48 2.94 14.41
CA GLY A 167 -20.10 2.40 15.62
C GLY A 167 -20.46 3.55 16.58
N GLY A 168 -21.60 3.42 17.25
CA GLY A 168 -22.06 4.38 18.23
C GLY A 168 -21.48 4.08 19.61
N GLU A 169 -20.50 4.85 20.04
CA GLU A 169 -20.11 5.00 21.45
C GLU A 169 -20.15 6.49 21.80
N THR A 170 -20.52 6.80 23.04
CA THR A 170 -20.67 8.19 23.52
C THR A 170 -19.31 8.77 23.93
N ILE A 171 -19.03 10.01 23.53
CA ILE A 171 -17.84 10.79 23.92
C ILE A 171 -17.79 11.07 25.43
N ASP A 172 -16.63 10.89 26.08
CA ASP A 172 -16.26 11.57 27.33
C ASP A 172 -15.17 12.64 27.08
N LEU A 173 -15.26 13.80 27.74
CA LEU A 173 -14.38 14.96 27.49
C LEU A 173 -13.40 15.18 28.65
N ASP A 174 -12.10 15.08 28.38
CA ASP A 174 -11.07 15.50 29.34
C ASP A 174 -10.86 17.03 29.30
N THR A 175 -11.42 17.71 30.30
CA THR A 175 -11.36 19.17 30.44
C THR A 175 -9.94 19.67 30.81
N GLN A 176 -9.05 18.82 31.32
CA GLN A 176 -7.67 19.19 31.68
C GLN A 176 -6.77 19.37 30.46
N CYS A 177 -6.97 18.60 29.39
CA CYS A 177 -6.17 18.69 28.16
C CYS A 177 -6.39 20.02 27.43
N LEU A 178 -7.66 20.44 27.28
CA LEU A 178 -8.05 21.74 26.69
C LEU A 178 -7.59 22.94 27.54
N SER A 179 -7.63 22.82 28.87
CA SER A 179 -7.15 23.88 29.77
C SER A 179 -5.61 24.04 29.72
N THR A 180 -4.88 22.96 29.40
CA THR A 180 -3.42 23.00 29.23
C THR A 180 -3.02 23.77 27.97
N MET A 181 -3.79 23.66 26.87
CA MET A 181 -3.57 24.44 25.65
C MET A 181 -3.77 25.95 25.84
N LEU A 182 -4.76 26.36 26.65
CA LEU A 182 -4.95 27.76 27.00
C LEU A 182 -3.72 28.33 27.71
N HIS A 183 -3.12 27.53 28.60
CA HIS A 183 -1.93 27.93 29.37
C HIS A 183 -0.68 28.07 28.49
N ASP A 184 -0.58 27.32 27.37
CA ASP A 184 0.49 27.44 26.38
C ASP A 184 0.33 28.68 25.45
N ILE A 185 -0.88 29.25 25.37
CA ILE A 185 -1.20 30.46 24.59
C ILE A 185 -1.08 31.74 25.44
N GLU A 186 -1.24 31.65 26.77
CA GLU A 186 -1.16 32.79 27.71
C GLU A 186 0.21 33.51 27.72
N ASP A 187 1.31 32.86 27.29
CA ASP A 187 2.67 33.42 27.35
C ASP A 187 3.13 34.17 26.07
N ALA A 188 2.24 34.43 25.11
CA ALA A 188 2.54 35.21 23.90
C ALA A 188 1.76 36.53 23.89
N GLU A 189 2.41 37.64 24.27
CA GLU A 189 1.87 39.03 24.28
C GLU A 189 1.46 39.58 22.89
N ASP A 190 1.05 38.76 21.91
CA ASP A 190 0.60 39.26 20.61
C ASP A 190 -0.34 38.32 19.82
N ASN A 191 -1.34 37.69 20.45
CA ASN A 191 -2.41 37.03 19.69
C ASN A 191 -3.79 36.90 20.39
N ASP A 192 -4.32 38.01 20.93
CA ASP A 192 -5.62 38.11 21.64
C ASP A 192 -6.76 37.33 20.96
N ARG A 193 -6.79 37.29 19.62
CA ARG A 193 -7.87 36.67 18.84
C ARG A 193 -7.85 35.14 18.89
N ASP A 194 -6.68 34.52 18.80
CA ASP A 194 -6.59 33.06 18.86
C ASP A 194 -6.79 32.59 20.30
N TYR A 195 -6.31 33.37 21.29
CA TYR A 195 -6.64 33.14 22.71
C TYR A 195 -8.15 33.21 22.98
N GLU A 196 -8.87 34.23 22.47
CA GLU A 196 -10.34 34.32 22.60
C GLU A 196 -11.06 33.13 21.95
N LYS A 197 -10.57 32.70 20.78
CA LYS A 197 -11.12 31.55 20.03
C LYS A 197 -10.94 30.23 20.75
N PHE A 198 -9.76 29.99 21.31
CA PHE A 198 -9.47 28.80 22.12
C PHE A 198 -10.21 28.84 23.46
N SER A 199 -10.30 30.02 24.09
CA SER A 199 -11.07 30.23 25.33
C SER A 199 -12.53 29.86 25.13
N LYS A 200 -13.13 30.30 24.01
CA LYS A 200 -14.51 29.96 23.65
C LYS A 200 -14.73 28.46 23.43
N LEU A 201 -13.74 27.76 22.87
CA LEU A 201 -13.80 26.30 22.69
C LEU A 201 -13.81 25.58 24.06
N VAL A 202 -12.99 26.04 25.01
CA VAL A 202 -12.94 25.50 26.38
C VAL A 202 -14.23 25.84 27.15
N GLU A 203 -14.77 27.04 26.97
CA GLU A 203 -16.08 27.42 27.53
C GLU A 203 -17.20 26.51 26.99
N ASP A 204 -17.27 26.30 25.67
CA ASP A 204 -18.28 25.42 25.04
C ASP A 204 -18.09 23.94 25.43
N CYS A 205 -16.86 23.53 25.77
CA CYS A 205 -16.55 22.22 26.34
C CYS A 205 -17.09 22.05 27.76
N GLN A 206 -17.02 23.10 28.59
CA GLN A 206 -17.49 23.09 29.98
C GLN A 206 -18.99 23.39 30.09
N MET A 207 -19.59 23.99 29.06
CA MET A 207 -20.99 24.38 29.07
C MET A 207 -21.90 23.16 28.85
N PRO A 208 -22.79 22.82 29.80
CA PRO A 208 -23.72 21.71 29.64
C PRO A 208 -24.71 22.01 28.50
N LEU A 209 -25.19 20.96 27.83
CA LEU A 209 -26.15 21.12 26.73
C LEU A 209 -27.47 21.77 27.20
N TYR A 210 -27.89 21.50 28.44
CA TYR A 210 -29.01 22.15 29.13
C TYR A 210 -28.90 21.89 30.64
N ASP A 211 -29.63 22.65 31.45
CA ASP A 211 -29.60 22.52 32.91
C ASP A 211 -30.07 21.13 33.36
N GLY A 212 -29.23 20.44 34.14
CA GLY A 212 -29.49 19.06 34.60
C GLY A 212 -29.15 17.96 33.57
N CYS A 213 -28.49 18.30 32.46
CA CYS A 213 -27.94 17.32 31.53
C CYS A 213 -26.82 16.47 32.19
N LYS A 214 -26.64 15.22 31.76
CA LYS A 214 -25.56 14.35 32.25
C LYS A 214 -24.20 15.00 31.94
N SER A 215 -23.24 14.90 32.86
CA SER A 215 -21.93 15.58 32.78
C SER A 215 -21.13 15.33 31.49
N LYS A 216 -21.42 14.25 30.75
CA LYS A 216 -20.78 13.90 29.48
C LYS A 216 -21.31 14.63 28.23
N HIS A 217 -22.41 15.38 28.35
CA HIS A 217 -23.07 16.03 27.20
C HIS A 217 -22.96 17.56 27.31
N SER A 218 -21.80 18.09 26.92
CA SER A 218 -21.56 19.52 26.74
C SER A 218 -22.05 20.01 25.38
N LYS A 219 -22.09 21.33 25.19
CA LYS A 219 -22.40 21.93 23.88
C LYS A 219 -21.39 21.46 22.83
N LEU A 220 -20.09 21.50 23.13
CA LEU A 220 -19.05 21.07 22.20
C LEU A 220 -19.19 19.58 21.84
N SER A 221 -19.38 18.70 22.83
CA SER A 221 -19.46 17.25 22.60
C SER A 221 -20.66 16.84 21.75
N CYS A 222 -21.82 17.47 22.01
CA CYS A 222 -23.03 17.20 21.27
C CYS A 222 -22.93 17.72 19.82
N VAL A 223 -22.39 18.93 19.62
CA VAL A 223 -22.18 19.49 18.28
C VAL A 223 -21.18 18.67 17.48
N LEU A 224 -20.11 18.20 18.11
CA LEU A 224 -19.11 17.34 17.48
C LEU A 224 -19.73 16.03 16.97
N GLU A 225 -20.55 15.36 17.79
CA GLU A 225 -21.26 14.13 17.39
C GLU A 225 -22.26 14.37 16.24
N LEU A 226 -22.99 15.48 16.27
CA LEU A 226 -23.92 15.81 15.20
C LEU A 226 -23.20 16.16 13.90
N MET A 227 -22.08 16.88 13.98
CA MET A 227 -21.25 17.22 12.81
C MET A 227 -20.52 15.99 12.26
N LYS A 228 -20.08 15.06 13.12
CA LYS A 228 -19.66 13.71 12.74
C LYS A 228 -20.74 13.01 11.93
N LEU A 229 -21.98 12.97 12.43
CA LEU A 229 -23.11 12.35 11.73
C LEU A 229 -23.37 13.02 10.37
N LYS A 230 -23.32 14.36 10.31
CA LYS A 230 -23.48 15.12 9.06
C LYS A 230 -22.42 14.77 8.03
N ALA A 231 -21.15 14.82 8.42
CA ALA A 231 -20.01 14.56 7.54
C ALA A 231 -20.12 13.13 6.99
N SER A 232 -20.38 12.18 7.88
CA SER A 232 -20.35 10.75 7.59
C SER A 232 -21.53 10.24 6.76
N ASN A 233 -22.68 10.92 6.84
CA ASN A 233 -23.88 10.55 6.08
C ASN A 233 -24.14 11.46 4.87
N GLY A 234 -23.20 12.36 4.54
CA GLY A 234 -23.33 13.21 3.37
C GLY A 234 -24.47 14.24 3.46
N TRP A 235 -24.91 14.61 4.66
CA TRP A 235 -26.10 15.45 4.84
C TRP A 235 -25.86 16.88 4.35
N SER A 236 -26.81 17.41 3.57
CA SER A 236 -26.77 18.80 3.10
C SER A 236 -26.87 19.78 4.28
N ASP A 237 -26.34 21.00 4.13
CA ASP A 237 -26.47 22.04 5.16
C ASP A 237 -27.93 22.37 5.43
N LYS A 238 -28.79 22.34 4.39
CA LYS A 238 -30.23 22.54 4.55
C LYS A 238 -30.86 21.45 5.43
N ASN A 239 -30.65 20.19 5.08
CA ASN A 239 -31.23 19.06 5.82
C ASN A 239 -30.69 18.96 7.24
N PHE A 240 -29.42 19.31 7.46
CA PHE A 240 -28.83 19.30 8.79
C PHE A 240 -29.31 20.47 9.65
N THR A 241 -29.48 21.67 9.07
CA THR A 241 -30.11 22.80 9.76
C THR A 241 -31.54 22.45 10.17
N GLU A 242 -32.35 21.86 9.28
CA GLU A 242 -33.71 21.39 9.62
C GLU A 242 -33.71 20.35 10.76
N LEU A 243 -32.69 19.49 10.82
CA LEU A 243 -32.52 18.55 11.94
C LEU A 243 -32.13 19.25 13.24
N LEU A 244 -31.21 20.21 13.19
CA LEU A 244 -30.77 20.98 14.35
C LEU A 244 -31.94 21.80 14.93
N GLU A 245 -32.76 22.43 14.09
CA GLU A 245 -33.99 23.10 14.47
C GLU A 245 -34.95 22.13 15.19
N LEU A 246 -35.18 20.94 14.63
CA LEU A 246 -36.03 19.93 15.26
C LEU A 246 -35.47 19.45 16.61
N LEU A 247 -34.17 19.18 16.70
CA LEU A 247 -33.53 18.75 17.95
C LEU A 247 -33.57 19.86 19.00
N LYS A 248 -33.40 21.12 18.58
CA LYS A 248 -33.51 22.29 19.45
C LYS A 248 -34.88 22.38 20.11
N ASP A 249 -35.93 22.14 19.33
CA ASP A 249 -37.34 22.18 19.78
C ASP A 249 -37.73 20.99 20.67
N LEU A 250 -37.09 19.83 20.46
CA LEU A 250 -37.34 18.62 21.26
C LEU A 250 -36.64 18.63 22.62
N LEU A 251 -35.54 19.37 22.75
CA LEU A 251 -34.78 19.50 23.99
C LEU A 251 -35.42 20.52 24.95
N PRO A 252 -35.10 20.48 26.26
CA PRO A 252 -35.62 21.42 27.23
C PRO A 252 -35.42 22.89 26.83
N GLU A 253 -36.38 23.74 27.20
CA GLU A 253 -36.33 25.17 26.95
C GLU A 253 -35.08 25.78 27.61
N GLY A 254 -34.32 26.58 26.85
CA GLY A 254 -33.03 27.14 27.29
C GLY A 254 -31.79 26.27 26.99
N ASN A 255 -31.91 25.19 26.20
CA ASN A 255 -30.75 24.41 25.79
C ASN A 255 -29.74 25.21 24.93
N ASN A 256 -28.51 24.72 24.84
CA ASN A 256 -27.36 25.36 24.19
C ASN A 256 -27.03 24.80 22.79
N LEU A 257 -27.87 23.93 22.23
CA LEU A 257 -27.65 23.36 20.89
C LEU A 257 -27.72 24.45 19.79
N PRO A 258 -26.83 24.46 18.79
CA PRO A 258 -26.96 25.34 17.62
C PRO A 258 -28.27 25.11 16.84
N GLN A 259 -28.82 26.15 16.25
CA GLN A 259 -30.01 26.05 15.38
C GLN A 259 -29.63 25.86 13.90
N THR A 260 -28.44 26.30 13.51
CA THR A 260 -27.99 26.23 12.12
C THR A 260 -26.70 25.45 11.93
N THR A 261 -26.51 24.89 10.73
CA THR A 261 -25.24 24.25 10.35
C THR A 261 -24.05 25.21 10.47
N TYR A 262 -24.26 26.50 10.22
CA TYR A 262 -23.22 27.52 10.34
C TYR A 262 -22.79 27.74 11.80
N GLU A 263 -23.76 27.89 12.71
CA GLU A 263 -23.47 27.97 14.15
C GLU A 263 -22.78 26.72 14.68
N ALA A 264 -23.20 25.54 14.21
CA ALA A 264 -22.53 24.27 14.55
C ALA A 264 -21.07 24.24 14.07
N LYS A 265 -20.78 24.73 12.86
CA LYS A 265 -19.41 24.89 12.33
C LYS A 265 -18.59 25.87 13.18
N GLN A 266 -19.18 26.98 13.65
CA GLN A 266 -18.50 27.96 14.50
C GLN A 266 -18.12 27.40 15.89
N VAL A 267 -18.89 26.45 16.42
CA VAL A 267 -18.57 25.78 17.69
C VAL A 267 -17.35 24.87 17.53
N LEU A 268 -17.15 24.22 16.38
CA LEU A 268 -16.03 23.30 16.14
C LEU A 268 -14.78 23.98 15.60
N CYS A 269 -14.96 25.03 14.80
CA CYS A 269 -13.88 25.70 14.10
C CYS A 269 -13.89 27.19 14.46
N PRO A 270 -13.36 27.58 15.63
CA PRO A 270 -13.19 28.99 15.93
C PRO A 270 -12.11 29.63 15.01
N LEU A 271 -11.31 28.82 14.30
CA LEU A 271 -10.31 29.20 13.29
C LEU A 271 -10.84 29.25 11.84
N GLY A 272 -12.16 29.26 11.62
CA GLY A 272 -12.71 29.43 10.27
C GLY A 272 -12.14 30.67 9.57
N PRO A 273 -12.04 30.69 8.22
CA PRO A 273 -11.56 31.84 7.47
C PRO A 273 -12.62 32.96 7.45
N GLU A 274 -12.96 33.50 8.62
CA GLU A 274 -13.75 34.73 8.75
C GLU A 274 -12.92 35.95 8.33
N GLU A 275 -11.61 35.81 8.23
CA GLU A 275 -10.69 36.90 7.89
C GLU A 275 -10.86 37.48 6.48
N TYR A 276 -11.69 36.87 5.62
CA TYR A 276 -12.01 37.37 4.28
C TYR A 276 -13.51 37.33 3.95
N ALA A 277 -14.38 37.18 4.94
CA ALA A 277 -15.83 37.11 4.73
C ALA A 277 -16.38 38.38 4.06
N ASP A 278 -15.92 39.55 4.53
CA ASP A 278 -16.35 40.88 4.07
C ASP A 278 -15.40 41.53 3.06
N LEU A 279 -14.36 40.80 2.63
CA LEU A 279 -13.35 41.32 1.70
C LEU A 279 -13.71 40.93 0.25
N ASP A 280 -14.13 41.93 -0.52
CA ASP A 280 -14.38 41.82 -1.96
C ASP A 280 -13.10 41.57 -2.78
N VAL A 281 -11.94 41.69 -2.13
CA VAL A 281 -10.60 41.69 -2.74
C VAL A 281 -9.58 41.06 -1.77
N CYS A 282 -8.71 40.19 -2.28
CA CYS A 282 -7.62 39.56 -1.50
C CYS A 282 -6.63 40.63 -0.98
N PRO A 283 -6.36 40.73 0.32
CA PRO A 283 -5.40 41.69 0.89
C PRO A 283 -3.95 41.46 0.51
N ILE A 284 -3.61 40.24 0.04
CA ILE A 284 -2.24 39.85 -0.29
C ILE A 284 -1.90 40.13 -1.75
N CYS A 285 -2.89 40.04 -2.66
CA CYS A 285 -2.64 40.19 -4.10
C CYS A 285 -3.62 41.11 -4.85
N GLY A 286 -4.55 41.77 -4.14
CA GLY A 286 -5.48 42.72 -4.73
C GLY A 286 -6.49 42.11 -5.72
N ALA A 287 -6.59 40.78 -5.82
CA ALA A 287 -7.51 40.11 -6.73
C ALA A 287 -8.93 40.07 -6.16
N SER A 288 -9.92 40.55 -6.92
CA SER A 288 -11.33 40.49 -6.53
C SER A 288 -11.84 39.05 -6.46
N ARG A 289 -12.69 38.77 -5.46
CA ARG A 289 -13.35 37.47 -5.24
C ARG A 289 -14.31 37.08 -6.38
N TYR A 290 -14.69 38.02 -7.26
CA TYR A 290 -15.53 37.80 -8.45
C TYR A 290 -14.84 38.27 -9.75
N LYS A 291 -14.93 37.46 -10.81
CA LYS A 291 -14.27 37.71 -12.10
C LYS A 291 -14.73 39.01 -12.78
N ARG A 292 -13.82 39.98 -12.96
CA ARG A 292 -13.75 40.83 -14.17
C ARG A 292 -12.31 41.14 -14.61
N ALA A 293 -12.20 41.54 -15.88
CA ALA A 293 -11.03 41.44 -16.74
C ALA A 293 -9.81 42.30 -16.36
N LYS A 294 -8.63 41.71 -16.57
CA LYS A 294 -7.26 42.24 -16.78
C LYS A 294 -6.97 43.68 -16.30
N SER A 295 -6.09 43.79 -15.31
CA SER A 295 -5.04 44.82 -15.22
C SER A 295 -3.87 44.29 -14.40
N GLU A 296 -2.68 44.84 -14.66
CA GLU A 296 -1.33 44.32 -14.42
C GLU A 296 -0.79 44.53 -12.99
N GLY A 297 0.16 43.68 -12.59
CA GLY A 297 1.22 43.99 -11.61
C GLY A 297 1.13 43.33 -10.22
N GLU A 298 2.28 42.81 -9.77
CA GLU A 298 2.72 42.49 -8.37
C GLU A 298 2.57 41.06 -7.77
N GLY A 299 3.72 40.55 -7.26
CA GLY A 299 3.80 39.78 -6.00
C GLY A 299 4.10 38.27 -6.04
N SER A 300 5.28 37.85 -5.56
CA SER A 300 5.70 36.45 -5.32
C SER A 300 5.01 35.79 -4.11
N TYR A 301 4.70 34.48 -4.16
CA TYR A 301 4.04 33.72 -3.08
C TYR A 301 4.99 32.77 -2.35
N GLY A 302 5.05 32.87 -1.02
CA GLY A 302 5.46 31.83 -0.08
C GLY A 302 4.39 31.69 1.00
N MET A 303 4.04 30.46 1.41
CA MET A 303 3.15 30.25 2.56
C MET A 303 3.96 30.38 3.85
N ARG A 304 3.54 31.28 4.74
CA ARG A 304 4.09 31.38 6.10
C ARG A 304 3.25 30.50 7.02
N ALA A 305 3.90 29.55 7.68
CA ALA A 305 3.37 28.89 8.86
C ALA A 305 3.92 29.62 10.10
N HIS A 306 3.07 29.87 11.09
CA HIS A 306 3.46 30.53 12.34
C HIS A 306 3.72 29.45 13.41
N GLU A 307 4.96 29.37 13.91
CA GLU A 307 5.27 28.72 15.18
C GLU A 307 5.77 29.82 16.14
N HIS A 308 5.15 29.93 17.32
CA HIS A 308 5.48 30.96 18.31
C HIS A 308 6.49 30.41 19.33
N GLY A 309 7.65 31.06 19.44
CA GLY A 309 8.63 30.77 20.49
C GLY A 309 9.99 31.44 20.31
N THR A 310 10.36 31.81 19.09
CA THR A 310 11.48 32.72 18.78
C THR A 310 11.11 33.45 17.49
N GLN A 311 11.53 34.71 17.30
CA GLN A 311 11.44 35.40 16.00
C GLN A 311 12.38 34.76 14.96
N MET A 312 12.21 33.46 14.70
CA MET A 312 12.77 32.72 13.60
C MET A 312 11.61 32.37 12.69
N HIS A 313 11.51 33.07 11.55
CA HIS A 313 10.59 32.69 10.49
C HIS A 313 11.04 31.33 9.93
N ASN A 314 10.54 30.24 10.50
CA ASN A 314 10.74 28.91 9.96
C ASN A 314 9.82 28.76 8.74
N ASN A 315 10.32 29.15 7.58
CA ASN A 315 9.62 28.88 6.33
C ASN A 315 9.46 27.36 6.18
N LEU A 316 8.22 26.87 6.16
CA LEU A 316 7.96 25.49 5.77
C LEU A 316 8.33 25.34 4.29
N HIS A 317 9.41 24.61 4.02
CA HIS A 317 9.85 24.36 2.65
C HIS A 317 9.23 23.06 2.13
N ALA A 318 8.22 23.19 1.27
CA ALA A 318 7.66 22.05 0.54
C ALA A 318 8.47 21.79 -0.73
N MET A 319 8.89 20.54 -0.94
CA MET A 319 9.57 20.09 -2.15
C MET A 319 8.70 19.08 -2.91
N LEU A 320 8.37 19.38 -4.16
CA LEU A 320 7.90 18.37 -5.11
C LEU A 320 9.03 17.39 -5.43
N PHE A 321 9.01 16.23 -4.79
CA PHE A 321 10.03 15.18 -4.94
C PHE A 321 10.00 14.50 -6.32
N CYS A 322 8.81 14.04 -6.75
CA CYS A 322 8.62 13.40 -8.04
C CYS A 322 7.14 13.49 -8.43
N THR A 323 6.79 13.07 -9.66
CA THR A 323 5.39 12.87 -10.05
C THR A 323 5.15 11.45 -10.55
N ILE A 324 4.00 10.88 -10.23
CA ILE A 324 3.56 9.59 -10.75
C ILE A 324 2.36 9.85 -11.66
N ASN A 325 2.43 9.41 -12.91
CA ASN A 325 1.37 9.66 -13.89
C ASN A 325 1.21 8.46 -14.82
N ASP A 326 0.00 8.25 -15.31
CA ASP A 326 -0.18 7.41 -16.48
C ASP A 326 0.56 8.02 -17.69
N ASN A 327 0.93 7.19 -18.67
CA ASN A 327 1.79 7.65 -19.76
C ASN A 327 1.15 8.82 -20.57
N PRO A 328 -0.17 8.83 -20.86
CA PRO A 328 -0.83 10.00 -21.45
C PRO A 328 -0.73 11.29 -20.61
N ALA A 329 -0.99 11.26 -19.31
CA ALA A 329 -0.88 12.44 -18.45
C ALA A 329 0.57 12.89 -18.30
N LEU A 330 1.53 11.96 -18.25
CA LEU A 330 2.96 12.28 -18.28
C LEU A 330 3.31 13.15 -19.49
N GLY A 331 2.83 12.80 -20.69
CA GLY A 331 3.07 13.60 -21.90
C GLY A 331 2.46 15.01 -21.83
N ASN A 332 1.29 15.12 -21.20
CA ASN A 332 0.65 16.41 -20.96
C ASN A 332 1.38 17.23 -19.90
N LEU A 333 1.96 16.61 -18.87
CA LEU A 333 2.60 17.28 -17.75
C LEU A 333 4.04 17.71 -18.08
N SER A 334 4.86 16.77 -18.56
CA SER A 334 6.25 16.99 -18.95
C SER A 334 6.37 17.81 -20.24
N GLY A 335 5.38 17.71 -21.13
CA GLY A 335 5.47 18.21 -22.51
C GLY A 335 6.20 17.27 -23.45
N GLN A 336 6.70 16.13 -22.97
CA GLN A 336 7.35 15.11 -23.77
C GLN A 336 6.34 14.35 -24.64
N THR A 337 6.80 13.88 -25.80
CA THR A 337 6.02 12.99 -26.63
C THR A 337 6.05 11.57 -26.09
N VAL A 338 4.90 11.05 -25.65
CA VAL A 338 4.73 9.70 -25.07
C VAL A 338 4.24 8.65 -26.08
N LYS A 339 4.35 8.95 -27.38
CA LYS A 339 3.90 8.08 -28.49
C LYS A 339 4.83 8.18 -29.69
N GLY A 340 4.91 7.12 -30.49
CA GLY A 340 5.72 7.12 -31.71
C GLY A 340 7.21 7.02 -31.41
N LYS A 341 8.06 7.69 -32.21
CA LYS A 341 9.50 7.41 -32.24
C LYS A 341 10.21 7.58 -30.87
N TRP A 342 9.76 8.53 -30.05
CA TRP A 342 10.42 8.98 -28.82
C TRP A 342 9.56 8.79 -27.57
N ALA A 343 8.72 7.75 -27.55
CA ALA A 343 7.71 7.58 -26.52
C ALA A 343 8.23 7.30 -25.10
N CYS A 344 9.49 6.88 -24.95
CA CYS A 344 10.06 6.56 -23.65
C CYS A 344 10.64 7.83 -23.01
N SER A 345 10.18 8.16 -21.80
CA SER A 345 10.69 9.31 -21.04
C SER A 345 12.15 9.18 -20.67
N GLU A 346 12.62 7.95 -20.44
CA GLU A 346 14.01 7.65 -20.03
C GLU A 346 14.96 7.55 -21.23
N CYS A 347 14.58 6.82 -22.29
CA CYS A 347 15.42 6.68 -23.49
C CYS A 347 15.38 7.90 -24.42
N MET A 348 14.35 8.74 -24.33
CA MET A 348 14.18 9.99 -25.08
C MET A 348 14.41 9.82 -26.61
N GLU A 349 15.34 10.58 -27.19
CA GLU A 349 15.65 10.60 -28.62
C GLU A 349 16.19 9.26 -29.13
N GLU A 350 16.78 8.49 -28.22
CA GLU A 350 17.45 7.22 -28.42
C GLU A 350 16.56 6.01 -28.14
N THR A 351 15.26 6.25 -27.95
CA THR A 351 14.22 5.22 -27.90
C THR A 351 14.32 4.33 -29.15
N ARG A 352 14.57 3.03 -28.94
CA ARG A 352 14.63 2.03 -30.02
C ARG A 352 13.24 1.68 -30.50
N SER A 353 12.72 2.51 -31.39
CA SER A 353 11.41 2.34 -31.99
C SER A 353 11.51 1.84 -33.44
N LYS A 354 10.54 1.01 -33.85
CA LYS A 354 10.38 0.56 -35.23
C LYS A 354 8.93 0.77 -35.67
N TRP A 355 8.74 1.36 -36.84
CA TRP A 355 7.41 1.42 -37.47
C TRP A 355 7.15 0.13 -38.25
N LEU A 356 6.08 -0.57 -37.91
CA LEU A 356 5.59 -1.74 -38.62
C LEU A 356 4.63 -1.31 -39.73
N LYS A 357 4.92 -1.77 -40.94
CA LYS A 357 4.29 -1.30 -42.18
C LYS A 357 2.85 -1.77 -42.32
N HIS A 358 2.57 -3.03 -41.99
CA HIS A 358 1.26 -3.65 -42.15
C HIS A 358 0.38 -3.42 -40.92
N SER A 359 0.94 -3.51 -39.71
CA SER A 359 0.18 -3.23 -38.48
C SER A 359 -0.04 -1.74 -38.22
N HIS A 360 0.64 -0.85 -38.95
CA HIS A 360 0.61 0.61 -38.75
C HIS A 360 0.88 1.02 -37.30
N LYS A 361 1.90 0.40 -36.69
CA LYS A 361 2.18 0.51 -35.26
C LYS A 361 3.65 0.79 -35.02
N THR A 362 3.94 1.64 -34.04
CA THR A 362 5.31 1.80 -33.52
C THR A 362 5.52 0.81 -32.39
N VAL A 363 6.59 0.02 -32.47
CA VAL A 363 6.97 -0.99 -31.47
C VAL A 363 8.36 -0.70 -30.90
N TYR A 364 8.62 -1.17 -29.68
CA TYR A 364 9.81 -0.84 -28.88
C TYR A 364 10.58 -2.11 -28.52
N MET A 365 11.46 -2.52 -29.42
CA MET A 365 12.33 -3.70 -29.28
C MET A 365 13.79 -3.25 -29.06
N GLY A 366 14.75 -4.17 -29.13
CA GLY A 366 16.17 -3.86 -28.97
C GLY A 366 16.62 -3.92 -27.52
N HIS A 367 16.00 -4.75 -26.68
CA HIS A 367 16.38 -4.96 -25.28
C HIS A 367 17.78 -5.60 -25.15
N ARG A 368 18.30 -6.22 -26.22
CA ARG A 368 19.67 -6.75 -26.28
C ARG A 368 20.74 -5.70 -26.00
N ARG A 369 20.46 -4.43 -26.29
CA ARG A 369 21.37 -3.33 -25.97
C ARG A 369 21.68 -3.18 -24.48
N PHE A 370 20.86 -3.74 -23.59
CA PHE A 370 21.07 -3.67 -22.14
C PHE A 370 21.87 -4.86 -21.60
N LEU A 371 22.17 -5.88 -22.42
CA LEU A 371 23.04 -7.00 -22.05
C LEU A 371 24.52 -6.58 -21.97
N PRO A 372 25.42 -7.33 -21.33
CA PRO A 372 26.86 -7.10 -21.44
C PRO A 372 27.34 -7.03 -22.89
N ARG A 373 28.36 -6.21 -23.19
CA ARG A 373 28.82 -5.91 -24.56
C ARG A 373 29.17 -7.16 -25.38
N TYR A 374 29.65 -8.21 -24.71
CA TYR A 374 30.09 -9.47 -25.33
C TYR A 374 29.08 -10.61 -25.20
N HIS A 375 27.86 -10.32 -24.72
CA HIS A 375 26.82 -11.34 -24.58
C HIS A 375 26.44 -11.94 -25.95
N PRO A 376 26.32 -13.29 -26.09
CA PRO A 376 26.06 -13.95 -27.37
C PRO A 376 24.85 -13.40 -28.16
N TYR A 377 23.75 -13.14 -27.46
CA TYR A 377 22.49 -12.63 -28.04
C TYR A 377 22.65 -11.33 -28.86
N ARG A 378 23.62 -10.46 -28.54
CA ARG A 378 23.89 -9.24 -29.30
C ARG A 378 24.32 -9.52 -30.75
N ASN A 379 24.89 -10.70 -31.01
CA ASN A 379 25.36 -11.12 -32.33
C ASN A 379 24.35 -11.99 -33.11
N MET A 380 23.35 -12.56 -32.43
CA MET A 380 22.34 -13.44 -33.04
C MET A 380 21.41 -12.66 -33.96
N ARG A 381 21.40 -12.99 -35.26
CA ARG A 381 20.53 -12.30 -36.24
C ARG A 381 19.21 -13.04 -36.44
N LYS A 382 19.31 -14.36 -36.70
CA LYS A 382 18.19 -15.25 -37.02
C LYS A 382 17.14 -15.24 -35.92
N ASN A 383 17.57 -15.25 -34.66
CA ASN A 383 16.67 -15.46 -33.54
C ASN A 383 15.84 -14.21 -33.16
N PHE A 384 16.22 -13.03 -33.67
CA PHE A 384 15.65 -11.74 -33.31
C PHE A 384 15.09 -11.02 -34.55
N ASN A 385 15.60 -9.82 -34.86
CA ASN A 385 15.07 -8.93 -35.89
C ASN A 385 15.90 -8.92 -37.19
N GLY A 386 16.76 -9.93 -37.40
CA GLY A 386 17.64 -10.03 -38.57
C GLY A 386 18.94 -9.21 -38.48
N HIS A 387 19.11 -8.39 -37.43
CA HIS A 387 20.27 -7.50 -37.26
C HIS A 387 21.05 -7.79 -35.97
N ARG A 388 22.34 -7.42 -35.97
CA ARG A 388 23.17 -7.39 -34.75
C ARG A 388 22.86 -6.13 -33.94
N ASP A 389 23.01 -6.22 -32.62
CA ASP A 389 22.81 -5.10 -31.69
C ASP A 389 24.13 -4.74 -31.00
N THR A 390 24.93 -3.93 -31.68
CA THR A 390 26.26 -3.50 -31.23
C THR A 390 26.28 -2.29 -30.28
N PRO A 391 25.32 -1.34 -30.32
CA PRO A 391 25.29 -0.24 -29.36
C PRO A 391 25.06 -0.69 -27.92
N GLY A 392 25.71 -0.03 -26.96
CA GLY A 392 25.47 -0.24 -25.54
C GLY A 392 24.14 0.35 -25.05
N PRO A 393 23.81 0.17 -23.76
CA PRO A 393 22.80 0.99 -23.11
C PRO A 393 23.28 2.46 -23.15
N LEU A 394 22.33 3.39 -23.06
CA LEU A 394 22.64 4.82 -23.18
C LEU A 394 23.28 5.33 -21.90
N THR A 395 24.14 6.35 -22.05
CA THR A 395 24.43 7.25 -20.94
C THR A 395 23.17 8.07 -20.66
N GLU A 396 22.71 8.01 -19.42
CA GLU A 396 21.50 8.70 -18.98
C GLU A 396 21.72 10.20 -18.97
N LEU A 397 20.68 10.95 -19.37
CA LEU A 397 20.72 12.41 -19.29
C LEU A 397 20.40 12.86 -17.87
N THR A 398 21.28 13.67 -17.31
CA THR A 398 21.06 14.39 -16.05
C THR A 398 19.91 15.37 -16.19
N GLY A 399 19.27 15.75 -15.07
CA GLY A 399 18.20 16.74 -15.10
C GLY A 399 18.64 18.10 -15.66
N THR A 400 19.91 18.46 -15.49
CA THR A 400 20.50 19.67 -16.10
C THR A 400 20.59 19.56 -17.61
N GLU A 401 21.02 18.41 -18.15
CA GLU A 401 21.04 18.18 -19.60
C GLU A 401 19.62 18.23 -20.18
N VAL A 402 18.66 17.60 -19.53
CA VAL A 402 17.24 17.66 -19.94
C VAL A 402 16.71 19.09 -19.87
N HIS A 403 17.06 19.86 -18.83
CA HIS A 403 16.68 21.27 -18.74
C HIS A 403 17.19 22.06 -19.94
N ASN A 404 18.47 21.88 -20.31
CA ASN A 404 19.09 22.55 -21.45
C ASN A 404 18.35 22.26 -22.76
N LEU A 405 17.84 21.02 -22.94
CA LEU A 405 17.04 20.64 -24.12
C LEU A 405 15.69 21.38 -24.18
N VAL A 406 15.09 21.71 -23.04
CA VAL A 406 13.76 22.34 -22.98
C VAL A 406 13.77 23.84 -22.70
N MET A 407 14.92 24.40 -22.29
CA MET A 407 15.02 25.82 -21.89
C MET A 407 14.59 26.78 -22.99
N GLY A 408 14.92 26.47 -24.26
CA GLY A 408 14.57 27.30 -25.42
C GLY A 408 13.14 27.14 -25.93
N ILE A 409 12.30 26.31 -25.29
CA ILE A 409 10.94 26.05 -25.76
C ILE A 409 9.98 27.12 -25.21
N THR A 410 9.40 27.90 -26.12
CA THR A 410 8.33 28.85 -25.80
C THR A 410 6.96 28.16 -25.83
N ASN A 411 6.22 28.26 -24.72
CA ASN A 411 4.87 27.69 -24.62
C ASN A 411 3.85 28.60 -25.33
N GLU A 412 3.33 28.17 -26.47
CA GLU A 412 2.19 28.84 -27.13
C GLU A 412 0.86 28.27 -26.60
N PHE A 413 0.06 29.09 -25.91
CA PHE A 413 -1.25 28.69 -25.39
C PHE A 413 -2.40 29.11 -26.34
N GLY A 414 -3.38 28.23 -26.54
CA GLY A 414 -4.61 28.47 -27.32
C GLY A 414 -4.61 27.93 -28.75
N LYS A 415 -5.81 27.67 -29.31
CA LYS A 415 -5.97 27.30 -30.72
C LYS A 415 -5.69 28.54 -31.57
N LYS A 416 -4.65 28.54 -32.42
CA LYS A 416 -4.48 29.56 -33.47
C LYS A 416 -5.78 29.59 -34.28
N ARG A 417 -6.51 30.73 -34.27
CA ARG A 417 -7.67 30.91 -35.14
C ARG A 417 -7.18 30.62 -36.56
N LYS A 418 -7.77 29.63 -37.22
CA LYS A 418 -7.61 29.47 -38.67
C LYS A 418 -8.21 30.73 -39.28
N VAL A 419 -7.39 31.75 -39.52
CA VAL A 419 -7.78 32.85 -40.40
C VAL A 419 -8.08 32.18 -41.72
N GLY A 420 -9.36 32.17 -42.10
CA GLY A 420 -9.81 31.55 -43.32
C GLY A 420 -8.99 32.10 -44.47
N LYS A 421 -8.32 31.22 -45.21
CA LYS A 421 -7.79 31.56 -46.53
C LYS A 421 -8.99 31.97 -47.38
N ARG A 422 -9.28 33.27 -47.46
CA ARG A 422 -10.03 33.81 -48.60
C ARG A 422 -9.17 33.50 -49.83
N LYS A 423 -9.72 32.68 -50.72
CA LYS A 423 -9.22 32.54 -52.09
C LYS A 423 -9.41 33.89 -52.77
N GLU A 424 -8.41 34.76 -52.72
CA GLU A 424 -8.28 35.81 -53.71
C GLU A 424 -7.68 35.20 -54.97
N LYS A 425 -8.49 35.14 -56.02
CA LYS A 425 -8.02 34.95 -57.38
C LYS A 425 -7.37 36.27 -57.79
N SER A 426 -6.05 36.29 -57.89
CA SER A 426 -5.36 37.26 -58.75
C SER A 426 -4.27 36.55 -59.54
N THR A 427 -4.47 36.60 -60.85
CA THR A 427 -3.55 36.30 -61.93
C THR A 427 -2.33 37.22 -61.87
N SER A 428 -1.13 36.67 -61.81
CA SER A 428 -0.02 36.95 -62.73
C SER A 428 1.28 36.29 -62.25
N LYS A 429 2.05 35.81 -63.23
CA LYS A 429 3.37 35.20 -63.09
C LYS A 429 4.39 36.29 -62.73
N GLU A 430 5.25 36.03 -61.76
CA GLU A 430 6.71 36.18 -61.91
C GLU A 430 7.46 35.57 -60.71
N LYS A 431 8.62 34.99 -61.04
CA LYS A 431 9.45 34.13 -60.20
C LYS A 431 10.25 34.95 -59.17
N THR A 432 10.46 34.38 -58.00
CA THR A 432 11.79 34.43 -57.35
C THR A 432 12.00 33.17 -56.51
N GLU A 433 13.11 32.49 -56.75
CA GLU A 433 13.44 31.12 -56.33
C GLU A 433 13.84 30.97 -54.85
N GLU A 434 13.52 31.94 -53.98
CA GLU A 434 14.03 31.98 -52.60
C GLU A 434 13.07 31.39 -51.55
N HIS A 435 11.84 31.03 -51.93
CA HIS A 435 10.79 30.57 -50.99
C HIS A 435 10.52 29.06 -51.00
N VAL A 436 11.27 28.27 -51.76
CA VAL A 436 11.08 26.80 -51.83
C VAL A 436 11.83 26.06 -50.72
N GLU A 437 12.76 26.71 -50.02
CA GLU A 437 13.57 26.04 -48.99
C GLU A 437 12.96 26.10 -47.57
N LYS A 438 12.00 27.01 -47.31
CA LYS A 438 11.37 27.15 -45.97
C LYS A 438 10.07 26.36 -45.77
N GLN A 439 9.67 25.51 -46.71
CA GLN A 439 8.45 24.70 -46.61
C GLN A 439 8.66 23.18 -46.64
N LYS A 440 9.91 22.73 -46.51
CA LYS A 440 10.24 21.36 -46.11
C LYS A 440 10.83 21.41 -44.69
N THR A 441 10.45 20.41 -43.88
CA THR A 441 10.88 20.15 -42.49
C THR A 441 10.46 21.17 -41.43
N LYS A 442 9.18 21.14 -41.02
CA LYS A 442 8.87 21.36 -39.59
C LYS A 442 9.33 20.08 -38.88
N GLU A 443 10.59 20.00 -38.48
CA GLU A 443 11.09 18.88 -37.68
C GLU A 443 10.12 18.67 -36.50
N ARG A 444 9.59 17.44 -36.37
CA ARG A 444 8.82 17.09 -35.18
C ARG A 444 9.80 17.16 -34.02
N SER A 445 9.62 18.09 -33.09
CA SER A 445 10.36 18.09 -31.82
C SER A 445 9.79 17.02 -30.89
N MET A 446 10.65 16.38 -30.10
CA MET A 446 10.25 15.48 -29.01
C MET A 446 9.37 16.20 -27.99
N TRP A 447 9.65 17.48 -27.76
CA TRP A 447 9.01 18.32 -26.78
C TRP A 447 7.97 19.23 -27.42
N LYS A 448 6.77 19.24 -26.85
CA LYS A 448 5.65 20.09 -27.28
C LYS A 448 5.55 21.39 -26.46
N LYS A 449 6.08 21.37 -25.24
CA LYS A 449 6.11 22.50 -24.30
C LYS A 449 7.21 22.32 -23.27
N LYS A 450 7.64 23.41 -22.64
CA LYS A 450 8.40 23.40 -21.40
C LYS A 450 7.43 23.22 -20.22
N SER A 451 7.63 22.17 -19.41
CA SER A 451 6.83 21.98 -18.19
C SER A 451 7.01 23.15 -17.21
N ILE A 452 5.98 23.44 -16.41
CA ILE A 452 6.03 24.48 -15.38
C ILE A 452 7.01 24.13 -14.24
N PHE A 453 7.26 22.83 -14.01
CA PHE A 453 8.16 22.40 -12.94
C PHE A 453 9.61 22.81 -13.16
N TRP A 454 10.01 23.13 -14.40
CA TRP A 454 11.32 23.72 -14.67
C TRP A 454 11.50 25.14 -14.12
N ARG A 455 10.46 25.74 -13.51
CA ARG A 455 10.57 26.97 -12.70
C ARG A 455 11.07 26.70 -11.29
N LEU A 456 10.94 25.46 -10.81
CA LEU A 456 11.46 25.07 -9.49
C LEU A 456 12.98 24.94 -9.59
N PRO A 457 13.76 25.65 -8.76
CA PRO A 457 15.21 25.78 -8.94
C PRO A 457 15.94 24.43 -8.84
N TYR A 458 15.43 23.52 -8.01
CA TYR A 458 16.00 22.21 -7.74
C TYR A 458 15.53 21.11 -8.72
N TRP A 459 14.54 21.38 -9.59
CA TRP A 459 13.94 20.33 -10.44
C TRP A 459 14.92 19.71 -11.44
N LYS A 460 15.92 20.50 -11.86
CA LYS A 460 17.03 20.05 -12.72
C LYS A 460 18.04 19.16 -11.99
N ASP A 461 18.03 19.18 -10.65
CA ASP A 461 18.97 18.44 -9.81
C ASP A 461 18.41 17.06 -9.44
N LEU A 462 17.10 16.84 -9.60
CA LEU A 462 16.46 15.54 -9.39
C LEU A 462 16.89 14.52 -10.46
N GLU A 463 17.35 13.35 -10.03
CA GLU A 463 17.66 12.22 -10.92
C GLU A 463 16.40 11.70 -11.63
N VAL A 464 15.35 11.45 -10.86
CA VAL A 464 14.04 10.98 -11.34
C VAL A 464 12.99 12.06 -11.06
N ARG A 465 12.49 12.69 -12.12
CA ARG A 465 11.46 13.74 -12.06
C ARG A 465 10.04 13.18 -12.19
N HIS A 466 9.92 12.16 -13.04
CA HIS A 466 8.65 11.52 -13.37
C HIS A 466 8.81 10.01 -13.23
N CYS A 467 8.18 9.43 -12.21
CA CYS A 467 8.24 7.99 -11.96
C CYS A 467 7.37 7.22 -12.96
N ILE A 468 7.86 6.05 -13.36
CA ILE A 468 7.09 5.08 -14.14
C ILE A 468 6.07 4.44 -13.20
N ASP A 469 4.80 4.57 -13.54
CA ASP A 469 3.72 3.99 -12.75
C ASP A 469 3.65 2.47 -12.91
N LEU A 470 4.21 1.75 -11.94
CA LEU A 470 4.25 0.29 -11.92
C LEU A 470 2.85 -0.32 -12.07
N MET A 471 1.82 0.25 -11.43
CA MET A 471 0.45 -0.25 -11.48
C MET A 471 -0.06 -0.32 -12.92
N HIS A 472 0.14 0.77 -13.68
CA HIS A 472 -0.31 0.84 -15.06
C HIS A 472 0.57 -0.02 -15.98
N VAL A 473 1.87 -0.12 -15.73
CA VAL A 473 2.76 -1.03 -16.49
C VAL A 473 2.31 -2.47 -16.34
N GLU A 474 2.14 -2.96 -15.10
CA GLU A 474 1.68 -4.31 -14.79
C GLU A 474 0.34 -4.62 -15.45
N LYS A 475 -0.63 -3.70 -15.33
CA LYS A 475 -1.94 -3.85 -15.96
C LYS A 475 -1.83 -4.04 -17.47
N ASN A 476 -1.12 -3.14 -18.15
CA ASN A 476 -1.03 -3.16 -19.62
C ASN A 476 -0.26 -4.39 -20.13
N VAL A 477 0.81 -4.79 -19.43
CA VAL A 477 1.59 -5.99 -19.78
C VAL A 477 0.75 -7.25 -19.56
N CYS A 478 0.03 -7.35 -18.43
CA CYS A 478 -0.87 -8.46 -18.14
C CYS A 478 -2.00 -8.59 -19.17
N GLU A 479 -2.69 -7.49 -19.49
CA GLU A 479 -3.76 -7.48 -20.50
C GLU A 479 -3.21 -7.87 -21.89
N SER A 480 -2.02 -7.38 -22.25
CA SER A 480 -1.36 -7.71 -23.51
C SER A 480 -0.98 -9.18 -23.60
N LEU A 481 -0.46 -9.74 -22.51
CA LEU A 481 -0.08 -11.16 -22.41
C LEU A 481 -1.32 -12.05 -22.50
N MET A 482 -2.37 -11.77 -21.72
CA MET A 482 -3.62 -12.55 -21.76
C MET A 482 -4.34 -12.42 -23.10
N GLY A 483 -4.32 -11.22 -23.71
CA GLY A 483 -4.88 -10.99 -25.05
C GLY A 483 -4.15 -11.79 -26.13
N LEU A 484 -2.83 -11.93 -26.02
CA LEU A 484 -2.03 -12.77 -26.93
C LEU A 484 -2.33 -14.26 -26.73
N LEU A 485 -2.35 -14.74 -25.49
CA LEU A 485 -2.53 -16.17 -25.15
C LEU A 485 -3.96 -16.68 -25.46
N LEU A 486 -4.99 -15.92 -25.06
CA LEU A 486 -6.38 -16.34 -25.22
C LEU A 486 -6.95 -16.01 -26.61
N ASN A 487 -6.47 -14.93 -27.24
CA ASN A 487 -6.96 -14.41 -28.53
C ASN A 487 -8.51 -14.35 -28.59
N PRO A 488 -9.17 -13.49 -27.79
CA PRO A 488 -10.63 -13.45 -27.68
C PRO A 488 -11.34 -12.72 -28.85
N GLY A 489 -10.64 -12.48 -29.97
CA GLY A 489 -11.16 -11.81 -31.17
C GLY A 489 -10.26 -10.69 -31.69
N THR A 490 -9.65 -9.91 -30.80
CA THR A 490 -8.55 -8.98 -31.12
C THR A 490 -7.28 -9.50 -30.48
N THR A 491 -6.20 -9.56 -31.26
CA THR A 491 -4.91 -10.07 -30.81
C THR A 491 -3.77 -9.21 -31.33
N LYS A 492 -2.68 -9.17 -30.56
CA LYS A 492 -1.41 -8.61 -31.03
C LYS A 492 -0.77 -9.50 -32.11
N ASP A 493 -1.27 -10.72 -32.37
CA ASP A 493 -0.78 -11.65 -33.40
C ASP A 493 -1.81 -11.94 -34.51
N GLY A 494 -2.21 -10.90 -35.25
CA GLY A 494 -3.13 -11.03 -36.39
C GLY A 494 -2.43 -11.11 -37.75
N LEU A 495 -3.22 -11.11 -38.84
CA LEU A 495 -2.69 -11.13 -40.22
C LEU A 495 -1.63 -10.07 -40.49
N ASN A 496 -1.88 -8.83 -40.03
CA ASN A 496 -0.95 -7.74 -40.23
C ASN A 496 0.37 -7.95 -39.47
N ALA A 497 0.32 -8.51 -38.26
CA ALA A 497 1.52 -8.86 -37.50
C ALA A 497 2.34 -9.93 -38.23
N ARG A 498 1.69 -10.97 -38.80
CA ARG A 498 2.35 -12.01 -39.59
C ARG A 498 2.93 -11.49 -40.91
N ARG A 499 2.25 -10.54 -41.57
CA ARG A 499 2.81 -9.83 -42.75
C ARG A 499 3.99 -8.93 -42.39
N ASP A 500 4.00 -8.34 -41.20
CA ASP A 500 5.18 -7.59 -40.73
C ASP A 500 6.37 -8.53 -40.49
N LEU A 501 6.17 -9.76 -40.01
CA LEU A 501 7.24 -10.77 -39.94
C LEU A 501 7.80 -11.13 -41.33
N GLU A 502 6.91 -11.26 -42.32
CA GLU A 502 7.27 -11.51 -43.73
C GLU A 502 8.07 -10.36 -44.34
N ASP A 503 7.59 -9.11 -44.20
CA ASP A 503 8.31 -7.89 -44.67
C ASP A 503 9.66 -7.71 -43.94
N MET A 504 9.78 -8.19 -42.69
CA MET A 504 11.04 -8.22 -41.95
C MET A 504 11.97 -9.38 -42.33
N GLY A 505 11.50 -10.37 -43.09
CA GLY A 505 12.29 -11.54 -43.47
C GLY A 505 12.68 -12.44 -42.29
N VAL A 506 11.86 -12.51 -41.23
CA VAL A 506 12.12 -13.32 -40.04
C VAL A 506 10.98 -14.32 -39.78
N ARG A 507 11.30 -15.46 -39.15
CA ARG A 507 10.33 -16.50 -38.72
C ARG A 507 9.41 -16.96 -39.85
N SER A 508 10.01 -17.45 -40.94
CA SER A 508 9.28 -17.88 -42.15
C SER A 508 8.22 -18.94 -41.90
N GLU A 509 8.40 -19.79 -40.90
CA GLU A 509 7.38 -20.77 -40.48
C GLU A 509 6.07 -20.16 -39.96
N LEU A 510 6.05 -18.86 -39.64
CA LEU A 510 4.88 -18.15 -39.14
C LEU A 510 4.21 -17.26 -40.20
N HIS A 511 4.76 -17.19 -41.41
CA HIS A 511 4.23 -16.34 -42.48
C HIS A 511 2.82 -16.80 -42.92
N PRO A 512 1.95 -15.88 -43.38
CA PRO A 512 0.61 -16.24 -43.84
C PRO A 512 0.67 -17.19 -45.05
N ILE A 513 -0.08 -18.29 -45.00
CA ILE A 513 -0.17 -19.27 -46.09
C ILE A 513 -1.49 -19.05 -46.83
N THR A 514 -1.44 -18.85 -48.14
CA THR A 514 -2.66 -18.80 -48.97
C THR A 514 -3.02 -20.21 -49.42
N THR A 515 -4.20 -20.70 -49.04
CA THR A 515 -4.67 -22.03 -49.43
C THR A 515 -5.13 -22.06 -50.89
N GLU A 516 -5.30 -23.26 -51.46
CA GLU A 516 -5.87 -23.44 -52.81
C GLU A 516 -7.27 -22.82 -52.96
N SER A 517 -8.03 -22.75 -51.86
CA SER A 517 -9.34 -22.09 -51.79
C SER A 517 -9.29 -20.57 -51.69
N GLY A 518 -8.09 -19.96 -51.67
CA GLY A 518 -7.88 -18.51 -51.55
C GLY A 518 -8.04 -17.95 -50.13
N ARG A 519 -8.24 -18.81 -49.12
CA ARG A 519 -8.27 -18.38 -47.70
C ARG A 519 -6.85 -18.21 -47.18
N VAL A 520 -6.70 -17.35 -46.17
CA VAL A 520 -5.40 -17.14 -45.53
C VAL A 520 -5.35 -17.92 -44.23
N TYR A 521 -4.38 -18.83 -44.12
CA TYR A 521 -4.09 -19.60 -42.91
C TYR A 521 -2.88 -19.00 -42.20
N LEU A 522 -3.00 -18.76 -40.89
CA LEU A 522 -1.90 -18.35 -40.02
C LEU A 522 -1.45 -19.55 -39.17
N PRO A 523 -0.23 -20.06 -39.36
CA PRO A 523 0.30 -21.16 -38.55
C PRO A 523 0.32 -20.81 -37.05
N PRO A 524 -0.01 -21.77 -36.16
CA PRO A 524 0.02 -21.53 -34.71
C PRO A 524 1.46 -21.26 -34.26
N ALA A 525 1.67 -20.14 -33.56
CA ALA A 525 2.98 -19.80 -33.00
C ALA A 525 3.19 -20.46 -31.64
N CYS A 526 4.43 -20.58 -31.18
CA CYS A 526 4.83 -21.24 -29.93
C CYS A 526 4.09 -20.73 -28.67
N TYR A 527 3.52 -19.53 -28.70
CA TYR A 527 2.70 -18.95 -27.63
C TYR A 527 1.18 -19.06 -27.87
N THR A 528 0.74 -19.55 -29.03
CA THR A 528 -0.68 -19.81 -29.31
C THR A 528 -1.14 -20.98 -28.46
N LEU A 529 -2.22 -20.78 -27.69
CA LEU A 529 -2.86 -21.86 -26.93
C LEU A 529 -3.88 -22.61 -27.80
N SER A 530 -3.87 -23.94 -27.72
CA SER A 530 -4.97 -24.75 -28.25
C SER A 530 -6.28 -24.47 -27.50
N LYS A 531 -7.43 -24.87 -28.06
CA LYS A 531 -8.72 -24.74 -27.40
C LYS A 531 -8.73 -25.47 -26.05
N GLU A 532 -8.09 -26.62 -25.96
CA GLU A 532 -7.95 -27.40 -24.73
C GLU A 532 -7.06 -26.67 -23.71
N GLU A 533 -5.91 -26.14 -24.12
CA GLU A 533 -5.02 -25.36 -23.25
C GLU A 533 -5.73 -24.09 -22.72
N LYS A 534 -6.57 -23.43 -23.53
CA LYS A 534 -7.39 -22.29 -23.09
C LYS A 534 -8.42 -22.71 -22.04
N ILE A 535 -9.10 -23.84 -22.24
CA ILE A 535 -10.05 -24.38 -21.28
C ILE A 535 -9.34 -24.72 -19.97
N ASP A 536 -8.16 -25.35 -20.03
CA ASP A 536 -7.38 -25.70 -18.85
C ASP A 536 -6.94 -24.46 -18.07
N LEU A 537 -6.42 -23.44 -18.75
CA LEU A 537 -6.05 -22.15 -18.15
C LEU A 537 -7.23 -21.50 -17.43
N LEU A 538 -8.36 -21.36 -18.12
CA LEU A 538 -9.55 -20.68 -17.58
C LEU A 538 -10.25 -21.51 -16.50
N THR A 539 -10.22 -22.84 -16.60
CA THR A 539 -10.75 -23.74 -15.57
C THR A 539 -9.90 -23.67 -14.30
N CYS A 540 -8.57 -23.62 -14.43
CA CYS A 540 -7.67 -23.38 -13.31
C CYS A 540 -8.02 -22.04 -12.63
N LEU A 541 -8.04 -20.93 -13.38
CA LEU A 541 -8.35 -19.60 -12.85
C LEU A 541 -9.74 -19.52 -12.20
N SER A 542 -10.75 -20.15 -12.79
CA SER A 542 -12.12 -20.21 -12.25
C SER A 542 -12.20 -21.03 -10.95
N GLY A 543 -11.37 -22.06 -10.81
CA GLY A 543 -11.30 -22.90 -9.61
C GLY A 543 -10.59 -22.25 -8.42
N ILE A 544 -9.85 -21.15 -8.63
CA ILE A 544 -9.06 -20.50 -7.58
C ILE A 544 -9.98 -19.77 -6.59
N LYS A 545 -9.86 -20.14 -5.30
CA LYS A 545 -10.35 -19.38 -4.17
C LYS A 545 -9.17 -18.76 -3.43
N VAL A 546 -9.19 -17.44 -3.28
CA VAL A 546 -8.21 -16.67 -2.51
C VAL A 546 -8.77 -16.33 -1.12
N PRO A 547 -7.91 -15.93 -0.15
CA PRO A 547 -8.36 -15.44 1.14
C PRO A 547 -9.27 -14.22 1.02
N SER A 548 -10.03 -13.95 2.09
CA SER A 548 -10.83 -12.72 2.17
C SER A 548 -9.96 -11.51 1.87
N GLY A 549 -10.50 -10.54 1.11
CA GLY A 549 -9.85 -9.27 0.74
C GLY A 549 -8.48 -9.39 0.07
N TYR A 550 -8.15 -10.55 -0.48
CA TYR A 550 -6.94 -10.75 -1.26
C TYR A 550 -7.06 -10.17 -2.67
N SER A 551 -8.11 -10.53 -3.42
CA SER A 551 -8.45 -10.00 -4.74
C SER A 551 -9.96 -10.06 -4.97
N SER A 552 -10.42 -9.58 -6.14
CA SER A 552 -11.79 -9.88 -6.57
C SER A 552 -11.95 -11.39 -6.82
N ARG A 553 -13.21 -11.83 -6.93
CA ARG A 553 -13.52 -13.24 -7.22
C ARG A 553 -13.13 -13.55 -8.68
N ILE A 554 -11.97 -14.19 -8.86
CA ILE A 554 -11.38 -14.51 -10.18
C ILE A 554 -12.36 -15.27 -11.09
N SER A 555 -13.18 -16.17 -10.54
CA SER A 555 -14.19 -16.89 -11.33
C SER A 555 -15.25 -16.00 -11.98
N ARG A 556 -15.48 -14.78 -11.48
CA ARG A 556 -16.37 -13.80 -12.13
C ARG A 556 -15.72 -13.12 -13.33
N LEU A 557 -14.40 -13.13 -13.40
CA LEU A 557 -13.63 -12.56 -14.50
C LEU A 557 -13.50 -13.56 -15.67
N VAL A 558 -13.78 -14.84 -15.45
CA VAL A 558 -13.63 -15.91 -16.44
C VAL A 558 -14.93 -16.14 -17.20
N SER A 559 -14.90 -15.99 -18.53
CA SER A 559 -15.93 -16.52 -19.43
C SER A 559 -15.40 -17.78 -20.11
N LEU A 560 -15.84 -18.95 -19.63
CA LEU A 560 -15.51 -20.25 -20.25
C LEU A 560 -16.21 -20.43 -21.60
N GLN A 561 -17.39 -19.83 -21.78
CA GLN A 561 -18.13 -19.91 -23.05
C GLN A 561 -17.39 -19.16 -24.16
N ASP A 562 -16.88 -17.96 -23.86
CA ASP A 562 -16.18 -17.11 -24.82
C ASP A 562 -14.65 -17.31 -24.81
N LEU A 563 -14.14 -18.19 -23.94
CA LEU A 563 -12.72 -18.43 -23.70
C LEU A 563 -11.90 -17.14 -23.47
N LYS A 564 -12.41 -16.24 -22.62
CA LYS A 564 -11.78 -14.94 -22.35
C LYS A 564 -11.88 -14.51 -20.89
N LEU A 565 -11.06 -13.53 -20.53
CA LEU A 565 -11.19 -12.78 -19.28
C LEU A 565 -11.95 -11.46 -19.53
N VAL A 566 -12.79 -11.04 -18.58
CA VAL A 566 -13.67 -9.87 -18.71
C VAL A 566 -13.59 -8.99 -17.46
N GLY A 567 -13.51 -7.67 -17.66
CA GLY A 567 -13.68 -6.69 -16.59
C GLY A 567 -12.58 -6.67 -15.54
N MET A 568 -11.36 -7.06 -15.89
CA MET A 568 -10.22 -7.01 -14.98
C MET A 568 -9.86 -5.57 -14.62
N LYS A 569 -9.68 -5.29 -13.33
CA LYS A 569 -9.12 -4.01 -12.85
C LYS A 569 -7.61 -4.12 -12.68
N SER A 570 -6.94 -2.98 -12.45
CA SER A 570 -5.48 -2.93 -12.24
C SER A 570 -5.02 -3.90 -11.14
N HIS A 571 -5.73 -3.95 -10.01
CA HIS A 571 -5.42 -4.89 -8.92
C HIS A 571 -5.64 -6.36 -9.30
N ASP A 572 -6.63 -6.68 -10.14
CA ASP A 572 -6.84 -8.05 -10.62
C ASP A 572 -5.70 -8.49 -11.54
N CYS A 573 -5.21 -7.57 -12.38
CA CYS A 573 -4.05 -7.81 -13.24
C CYS A 573 -2.77 -8.01 -12.44
N HIS A 574 -2.55 -7.18 -11.41
CA HIS A 574 -1.43 -7.33 -10.49
C HIS A 574 -1.42 -8.73 -9.83
N VAL A 575 -2.56 -9.15 -9.25
CA VAL A 575 -2.69 -10.48 -8.63
C VAL A 575 -2.52 -11.60 -9.67
N LEU A 576 -3.08 -11.43 -10.88
CA LEU A 576 -2.96 -12.41 -11.94
C LEU A 576 -1.50 -12.61 -12.34
N ILE A 577 -0.78 -11.54 -12.71
CA ILE A 577 0.60 -11.67 -13.20
C ILE A 577 1.57 -12.08 -12.09
N THR A 578 1.43 -11.57 -10.86
CA THR A 578 2.41 -11.86 -9.79
C THR A 578 2.17 -13.19 -9.07
N GLN A 579 0.93 -13.68 -8.99
CA GLN A 579 0.59 -14.80 -8.11
C GLN A 579 -0.04 -16.00 -8.83
N LEU A 580 -0.96 -15.75 -9.75
CA LEU A 580 -1.87 -16.79 -10.27
C LEU A 580 -1.46 -17.33 -11.63
N LEU A 581 -1.06 -16.46 -12.56
CA LEU A 581 -0.68 -16.80 -13.92
C LEU A 581 0.50 -17.78 -13.96
N PRO A 582 1.58 -17.62 -13.17
CA PRO A 582 2.68 -18.58 -13.14
C PRO A 582 2.23 -20.00 -12.81
N VAL A 583 1.22 -20.13 -11.93
CA VAL A 583 0.62 -21.41 -11.55
C VAL A 583 -0.29 -21.94 -12.64
N ALA A 584 -1.14 -21.07 -13.20
CA ALA A 584 -2.18 -21.47 -14.14
C ALA A 584 -1.61 -21.95 -15.49
N ILE A 585 -0.40 -21.52 -15.85
CA ILE A 585 0.26 -21.94 -17.10
C ILE A 585 1.15 -23.18 -16.97
N ARG A 586 1.31 -23.77 -15.78
CA ARG A 586 2.26 -24.87 -15.51
C ARG A 586 2.14 -26.08 -16.45
N ASN A 587 0.92 -26.43 -16.86
CA ASN A 587 0.65 -27.60 -17.70
C ASN A 587 0.43 -27.29 -19.17
N ILE A 588 0.64 -26.04 -19.59
CA ILE A 588 0.43 -25.59 -20.97
C ILE A 588 1.70 -24.89 -21.47
N LEU A 589 1.71 -24.54 -22.76
CA LEU A 589 2.83 -23.90 -23.46
C LEU A 589 4.11 -24.78 -23.53
N PRO A 590 4.99 -24.54 -24.52
CA PRO A 590 6.31 -25.16 -24.53
C PRO A 590 7.13 -24.66 -23.32
N PRO A 591 7.98 -25.50 -22.70
CA PRO A 591 8.72 -25.14 -21.48
C PRO A 591 9.44 -23.79 -21.58
N LYS A 592 10.21 -23.55 -22.65
CA LYS A 592 10.95 -22.29 -22.83
C LYS A 592 10.06 -21.04 -22.85
N VAL A 593 8.90 -21.11 -23.53
CA VAL A 593 7.93 -19.99 -23.58
C VAL A 593 7.27 -19.81 -22.22
N ARG A 594 6.88 -20.92 -21.56
CA ARG A 594 6.30 -20.91 -20.22
C ARG A 594 7.24 -20.28 -19.20
N HIS A 595 8.49 -20.73 -19.14
CA HIS A 595 9.51 -20.23 -18.22
C HIS A 595 9.81 -18.75 -18.47
N THR A 596 9.83 -18.31 -19.73
CA THR A 596 9.97 -16.88 -20.06
C THR A 596 8.84 -16.04 -19.45
N ILE A 597 7.58 -16.51 -19.55
CA ILE A 597 6.44 -15.83 -18.93
C ILE A 597 6.53 -15.87 -17.40
N GLN A 598 6.88 -17.02 -16.83
CA GLN A 598 7.02 -17.15 -15.37
C GLN A 598 8.12 -16.22 -14.83
N ARG A 599 9.26 -16.08 -15.53
CA ARG A 599 10.33 -15.14 -15.16
C ARG A 599 9.88 -13.68 -15.23
N LEU A 600 9.08 -13.31 -16.23
CA LEU A 600 8.47 -11.96 -16.30
C LEU A 600 7.56 -11.73 -15.08
N CYS A 601 6.77 -12.73 -14.72
CA CYS A 601 5.89 -12.67 -13.55
C CYS A 601 6.69 -12.57 -12.23
N SER A 602 7.77 -13.35 -12.09
CA SER A 602 8.68 -13.28 -10.95
C SER A 602 9.33 -11.90 -10.82
N PHE A 603 9.72 -11.27 -11.93
CA PHE A 603 10.24 -9.91 -11.92
C PHE A 603 9.22 -8.91 -11.34
N PHE A 604 7.97 -8.92 -11.84
CA PHE A 604 6.92 -8.03 -11.32
C PHE A 604 6.61 -8.31 -9.85
N HIS A 605 6.62 -9.59 -9.46
CA HIS A 605 6.46 -9.97 -8.06
C HIS A 605 7.58 -9.41 -7.18
N ALA A 606 8.84 -9.51 -7.61
CA ALA A 606 10.01 -9.03 -6.86
C ALA A 606 10.07 -7.51 -6.78
N ILE A 607 9.97 -6.80 -7.91
CA ILE A 607 10.08 -5.33 -7.95
C ILE A 607 8.91 -4.64 -7.24
N GLY A 608 7.74 -5.29 -7.21
CA GLY A 608 6.54 -4.79 -6.53
C GLY A 608 6.50 -5.06 -5.02
N GLN A 609 7.51 -5.70 -4.44
CA GLN A 609 7.57 -5.93 -2.99
C GLN A 609 7.69 -4.62 -2.21
N LYS A 610 7.16 -4.64 -0.98
CA LYS A 610 7.32 -3.53 -0.03
C LYS A 610 8.75 -3.39 0.46
N ILE A 611 9.38 -4.53 0.74
CA ILE A 611 10.76 -4.64 1.20
C ILE A 611 11.55 -5.22 0.03
N ILE A 612 12.63 -4.53 -0.35
CA ILE A 612 13.49 -4.97 -1.43
C ILE A 612 14.94 -4.87 -0.98
N ASP A 613 15.71 -5.93 -1.20
CA ASP A 613 17.13 -5.93 -0.93
C ASP A 613 17.87 -5.14 -2.01
N PRO A 614 18.57 -4.03 -1.66
CA PRO A 614 19.31 -3.25 -2.64
C PRO A 614 20.43 -4.04 -3.33
N GLU A 615 21.02 -5.04 -2.66
CA GLU A 615 22.13 -5.83 -3.21
C GLU A 615 21.67 -6.75 -4.36
N GLY A 616 20.45 -7.29 -4.28
CA GLY A 616 19.84 -8.12 -5.32
C GLY A 616 19.34 -7.38 -6.56
N LEU A 617 19.27 -6.04 -6.55
CA LEU A 617 18.67 -5.26 -7.65
C LEU A 617 19.43 -5.42 -8.98
N ASP A 618 20.75 -5.51 -8.97
CA ASP A 618 21.54 -5.67 -10.21
C ASP A 618 21.31 -7.03 -10.88
N GLU A 619 21.17 -8.09 -10.07
CA GLU A 619 20.81 -9.41 -10.56
C GLU A 619 19.39 -9.41 -11.13
N LEU A 620 18.43 -8.79 -10.43
CA LEU A 620 17.06 -8.64 -10.90
C LEU A 620 16.98 -7.89 -12.24
N GLN A 621 17.79 -6.84 -12.43
CA GLN A 621 17.90 -6.12 -13.72
C GLN A 621 18.47 -7.03 -14.81
N ALA A 622 19.54 -7.77 -14.52
CA ALA A 622 20.17 -8.66 -15.50
C ALA A 622 19.19 -9.77 -15.93
N GLU A 623 18.44 -10.34 -14.99
CA GLU A 623 17.40 -11.33 -15.25
C GLU A 623 16.25 -10.78 -16.09
N LEU A 624 15.76 -9.58 -15.78
CA LEU A 624 14.74 -8.91 -16.58
C LEU A 624 15.21 -8.71 -18.02
N VAL A 625 16.42 -8.17 -18.22
CA VAL A 625 16.94 -7.92 -19.57
C VAL A 625 17.01 -9.21 -20.38
N ARG A 626 17.47 -10.32 -19.77
CA ARG A 626 17.45 -11.65 -20.42
C ARG A 626 16.01 -12.08 -20.75
N THR A 627 15.08 -11.90 -19.83
CA THR A 627 13.65 -12.23 -20.03
C THR A 627 13.03 -11.41 -21.17
N LEU A 628 13.29 -10.10 -21.26
CA LEU A 628 12.83 -9.25 -22.36
C LEU A 628 13.44 -9.69 -23.71
N CYS A 629 14.70 -10.15 -23.71
CA CYS A 629 15.31 -10.73 -24.91
C CYS A 629 14.63 -12.04 -25.32
N HIS A 630 14.34 -12.94 -24.39
CA HIS A 630 13.58 -14.17 -24.67
C HIS A 630 12.17 -13.86 -25.19
N LEU A 631 11.48 -12.87 -24.61
CA LEU A 631 10.21 -12.40 -25.17
C LEU A 631 10.41 -11.91 -26.61
N GLU A 632 11.45 -11.12 -26.92
CA GLU A 632 11.70 -10.67 -28.30
C GLU A 632 11.97 -11.81 -29.26
N MET A 633 12.53 -12.93 -28.78
CA MET A 633 12.72 -14.14 -29.59
C MET A 633 11.39 -14.83 -29.86
N TYR A 634 10.57 -15.08 -28.84
CA TYR A 634 9.36 -15.88 -28.98
C TYR A 634 8.15 -15.09 -29.50
N PHE A 635 7.93 -13.86 -29.02
CA PHE A 635 6.68 -13.11 -29.21
C PHE A 635 6.74 -12.21 -30.46
N PRO A 636 5.60 -11.83 -31.06
CA PRO A 636 5.61 -11.02 -32.27
C PRO A 636 6.02 -9.57 -31.96
N PRO A 637 6.64 -8.84 -32.90
CA PRO A 637 7.06 -7.45 -32.71
C PRO A 637 5.94 -6.52 -32.21
N THR A 638 4.71 -6.76 -32.66
CA THR A 638 3.49 -6.05 -32.25
C THR A 638 3.17 -6.16 -30.76
N PHE A 639 3.72 -7.15 -30.05
CA PHE A 639 3.61 -7.30 -28.60
C PHE A 639 4.24 -6.12 -27.85
N PHE A 640 5.38 -5.63 -28.34
CA PHE A 640 6.22 -4.63 -27.67
C PHE A 640 5.70 -3.21 -27.85
N ASP A 641 4.62 -2.87 -27.15
CA ASP A 641 4.25 -1.47 -26.91
C ASP A 641 5.24 -0.80 -25.97
N ILE A 642 5.02 0.48 -25.71
CA ILE A 642 5.87 1.24 -24.79
C ILE A 642 5.84 0.62 -23.38
N MET A 643 4.71 0.01 -22.99
CA MET A 643 4.51 -0.57 -21.66
C MET A 643 5.38 -1.81 -21.42
N GLU A 644 5.69 -2.60 -22.46
CA GLU A 644 6.60 -3.74 -22.36
C GLU A 644 8.08 -3.30 -22.35
N HIS A 645 8.37 -2.08 -22.80
CA HIS A 645 9.72 -1.51 -22.73
C HIS A 645 10.04 -0.87 -21.38
N LEU A 646 9.09 -0.16 -20.77
CA LEU A 646 9.28 0.56 -19.51
C LEU A 646 9.86 -0.28 -18.34
N PRO A 647 9.56 -1.59 -18.20
CA PRO A 647 10.15 -2.42 -17.15
C PRO A 647 11.66 -2.34 -17.04
N VAL A 648 12.38 -2.17 -18.16
CA VAL A 648 13.85 -2.11 -18.17
C VAL A 648 14.42 -0.95 -17.36
N HIS A 649 13.60 0.05 -17.04
CA HIS A 649 13.98 1.24 -16.26
C HIS A 649 13.53 1.18 -14.80
N LEU A 650 12.70 0.21 -14.42
CA LEU A 650 12.09 0.15 -13.08
C LEU A 650 13.15 -0.07 -11.99
N VAL A 651 14.11 -0.98 -12.19
CA VAL A 651 15.14 -1.26 -11.17
C VAL A 651 15.94 -0.01 -10.85
N ARG A 652 16.33 0.77 -11.87
CA ARG A 652 17.03 2.03 -11.67
C ARG A 652 16.16 3.02 -10.88
N GLN A 653 14.90 3.19 -11.26
CA GLN A 653 14.00 4.06 -10.50
C GLN A 653 13.85 3.59 -9.06
N THR A 654 13.84 2.28 -8.81
CA THR A 654 13.84 1.73 -7.45
C THR A 654 15.12 2.05 -6.69
N LYS A 655 16.29 2.03 -7.34
CA LYS A 655 17.55 2.48 -6.73
C LYS A 655 17.54 3.96 -6.35
N CYS A 656 16.93 4.82 -7.18
CA CYS A 656 16.91 6.27 -6.97
C CYS A 656 15.80 6.72 -6.00
N CYS A 657 14.61 6.14 -6.09
CA CYS A 657 13.40 6.60 -5.40
C CYS A 657 12.97 5.68 -4.25
N GLY A 658 13.65 4.55 -4.05
CA GLY A 658 13.23 3.51 -3.12
C GLY A 658 12.21 2.53 -3.72
N PRO A 659 11.66 1.62 -2.91
CA PRO A 659 10.71 0.58 -3.34
C PRO A 659 9.59 1.07 -4.27
N ALA A 660 9.36 0.34 -5.37
CA ALA A 660 8.41 0.75 -6.41
C ALA A 660 6.95 0.85 -5.91
N PHE A 661 6.63 0.23 -4.76
CA PHE A 661 5.30 0.35 -4.16
C PHE A 661 4.97 1.79 -3.71
N MET A 662 5.97 2.64 -3.51
CA MET A 662 5.79 4.06 -3.18
C MET A 662 5.57 4.93 -4.44
N THR A 663 5.94 4.42 -5.62
CA THR A 663 5.88 5.17 -6.89
C THR A 663 4.79 4.65 -7.82
N GLN A 664 3.70 4.11 -7.28
CA GLN A 664 2.55 3.59 -8.01
C GLN A 664 1.26 4.33 -7.64
N MET A 665 0.29 4.36 -8.56
CA MET A 665 -0.92 5.17 -8.39
C MET A 665 -1.98 4.61 -7.43
N TYR A 666 -1.84 3.40 -6.87
CA TYR A 666 -2.87 2.81 -6.00
C TYR A 666 -3.31 3.70 -4.81
N PRO A 667 -2.41 4.31 -4.01
CA PRO A 667 -2.82 5.16 -2.90
C PRO A 667 -3.49 6.45 -3.40
N CYS A 668 -2.92 7.06 -4.45
CA CYS A 668 -3.44 8.27 -5.08
C CYS A 668 -4.86 8.06 -5.63
N GLU A 669 -5.11 6.99 -6.39
CA GLU A 669 -6.43 6.67 -6.92
C GLU A 669 -7.45 6.38 -5.82
N ARG A 670 -7.03 5.72 -4.73
CA ARG A 670 -7.90 5.48 -3.57
C ARG A 670 -8.28 6.79 -2.89
N TYR A 671 -7.32 7.68 -2.69
CA TYR A 671 -7.56 9.00 -2.10
C TYR A 671 -8.43 9.88 -3.01
N LEU A 672 -8.18 9.87 -4.31
CA LEU A 672 -9.05 10.53 -5.29
C LEU A 672 -10.48 9.98 -5.24
N GLY A 673 -10.67 8.69 -4.91
CA GLY A 673 -11.97 8.11 -4.64
C GLY A 673 -12.68 8.75 -3.44
N ILE A 674 -11.94 9.04 -2.37
CA ILE A 674 -12.44 9.77 -1.19
C ILE A 674 -12.83 11.20 -1.58
N LEU A 675 -11.93 11.93 -2.24
CA LEU A 675 -12.19 13.30 -2.70
C LEU A 675 -13.38 13.38 -3.66
N LYS A 676 -13.56 12.37 -4.52
CA LYS A 676 -14.75 12.27 -5.38
C LYS A 676 -16.04 12.14 -4.57
N GLY A 677 -15.99 11.49 -3.41
CA GLY A 677 -17.09 11.42 -2.46
C GLY A 677 -17.49 12.77 -1.87
N TYR A 678 -16.54 13.71 -1.74
CA TYR A 678 -16.81 15.08 -1.28
C TYR A 678 -17.53 15.95 -2.31
N VAL A 679 -17.51 15.59 -3.59
CA VAL A 679 -18.14 16.40 -4.65
C VAL A 679 -19.66 16.28 -4.58
N ARG A 680 -20.28 17.20 -3.83
CA ARG A 680 -21.75 17.34 -3.71
C ARG A 680 -22.35 18.22 -4.80
N ASN A 681 -21.60 19.23 -5.26
CA ASN A 681 -21.99 20.09 -6.37
C ASN A 681 -21.01 19.93 -7.55
N ARG A 682 -21.46 19.26 -8.63
CA ARG A 682 -20.64 19.05 -9.83
C ARG A 682 -20.29 20.33 -10.58
N SER A 683 -21.02 21.43 -10.36
CA SER A 683 -20.71 22.74 -10.94
C SER A 683 -19.60 23.48 -10.19
N HIS A 684 -19.34 23.08 -8.94
CA HIS A 684 -18.31 23.67 -8.06
C HIS A 684 -17.59 22.56 -7.27
N PRO A 685 -16.89 21.64 -7.97
CA PRO A 685 -16.29 20.48 -7.34
C PRO A 685 -15.17 20.85 -6.37
N GLU A 686 -14.35 21.86 -6.67
CA GLU A 686 -13.27 22.32 -5.80
C GLU A 686 -13.82 22.88 -4.49
N GLY A 687 -14.88 23.69 -4.57
CA GLY A 687 -15.55 24.23 -3.38
C GLY A 687 -16.16 23.14 -2.51
N SER A 688 -16.77 22.11 -3.13
CA SER A 688 -17.34 20.98 -2.40
C SER A 688 -16.28 20.13 -1.69
N ILE A 689 -15.12 19.94 -2.32
CA ILE A 689 -13.98 19.23 -1.74
C ILE A 689 -13.41 20.02 -0.56
N ILE A 690 -13.13 21.32 -0.74
CA ILE A 690 -12.60 22.18 0.32
C ILE A 690 -13.56 22.20 1.51
N GLU A 691 -14.85 22.41 1.29
CA GLU A 691 -15.83 22.45 2.37
C GLU A 691 -15.86 21.14 3.18
N SER A 692 -15.86 20.00 2.49
CA SER A 692 -15.88 18.70 3.17
C SER A 692 -14.58 18.43 3.91
N TYR A 693 -13.44 18.73 3.28
CA TYR A 693 -12.12 18.52 3.86
C TYR A 693 -11.89 19.41 5.09
N THR A 694 -12.19 20.71 5.01
CA THR A 694 -12.11 21.63 6.16
C THR A 694 -13.05 21.21 7.29
N THR A 695 -14.22 20.67 6.97
CA THR A 695 -15.12 20.12 7.99
C THR A 695 -14.50 18.91 8.68
N GLU A 696 -13.89 17.99 7.92
CA GLU A 696 -13.21 16.82 8.50
C GLU A 696 -11.99 17.22 9.33
N GLU A 697 -11.11 18.10 8.83
CA GLU A 697 -9.95 18.60 9.58
C GLU A 697 -10.35 19.31 10.87
N ALA A 698 -11.40 20.14 10.85
CA ALA A 698 -11.88 20.82 12.05
C ALA A 698 -12.40 19.82 13.10
N ILE A 699 -13.07 18.76 12.64
CA ILE A 699 -13.54 17.73 13.56
C ILE A 699 -12.36 16.89 14.08
N GLU A 700 -11.41 16.51 13.22
CA GLU A 700 -10.20 15.76 13.60
C GLU A 700 -9.37 16.54 14.62
N PHE A 701 -9.19 17.84 14.39
CA PHE A 701 -8.58 18.75 15.35
C PHE A 701 -9.27 18.68 16.72
N CYS A 702 -10.60 18.81 16.78
CA CYS A 702 -11.33 18.69 18.04
C CYS A 702 -11.19 17.29 18.68
N VAL A 703 -11.19 16.23 17.86
CA VAL A 703 -11.08 14.83 18.30
C VAL A 703 -9.73 14.53 18.94
N ASP A 704 -8.63 15.04 18.39
CA ASP A 704 -7.27 14.79 18.91
C ASP A 704 -7.06 15.32 20.34
N TYR A 705 -7.83 16.34 20.74
CA TYR A 705 -7.80 16.91 22.10
C TYR A 705 -8.88 16.32 23.03
N MET A 706 -9.66 15.36 22.54
CA MET A 706 -10.71 14.68 23.29
C MET A 706 -10.33 13.21 23.46
N SER A 707 -9.98 12.83 24.69
CA SER A 707 -9.29 11.59 25.07
C SER A 707 -9.96 10.26 24.69
N GLU A 708 -11.13 10.26 24.04
CA GLU A 708 -11.92 9.04 23.77
C GLU A 708 -12.55 8.97 22.37
N THR A 709 -12.19 9.84 21.42
CA THR A 709 -12.85 9.88 20.11
C THR A 709 -12.08 9.27 18.95
N SER A 710 -12.80 8.55 18.07
CA SER A 710 -12.27 8.05 16.79
C SER A 710 -11.99 9.20 15.81
N SER A 711 -10.82 9.21 15.17
CA SER A 711 -10.48 10.12 14.06
C SER A 711 -11.43 9.95 12.87
N ILE A 712 -11.64 11.03 12.10
CA ILE A 712 -12.57 11.09 10.96
C ILE A 712 -11.81 10.97 9.64
N GLY A 713 -12.45 10.39 8.63
CA GLY A 713 -11.92 10.35 7.26
C GLY A 713 -10.90 9.22 7.03
N LEU A 714 -10.19 8.78 8.08
CA LEU A 714 -9.48 7.52 8.09
C LEU A 714 -10.44 6.41 8.53
N PRO A 715 -10.77 5.43 7.66
CA PRO A 715 -11.53 4.28 8.11
C PRO A 715 -10.74 3.62 9.24
N ARG A 716 -11.32 3.50 10.44
CA ARG A 716 -10.84 2.53 11.42
C ARG A 716 -10.64 1.23 10.67
N SER A 717 -9.40 0.75 10.66
CA SER A 717 -9.11 -0.49 9.95
C SER A 717 -10.09 -1.49 10.52
N HIS A 718 -10.90 -2.12 9.67
CA HIS A 718 -11.68 -3.27 10.14
C HIS A 718 -10.81 -4.22 10.98
N HIS A 719 -9.49 -4.29 10.79
CA HIS A 719 -8.53 -5.09 11.57
C HIS A 719 -7.98 -4.46 12.86
N GLU A 720 -8.48 -3.31 13.28
CA GLU A 720 -8.12 -2.69 14.55
C GLU A 720 -8.46 -3.64 15.72
N GLY A 721 -7.50 -3.84 16.63
CA GLY A 721 -7.59 -4.85 17.70
C GLY A 721 -7.49 -6.32 17.25
N ARG A 722 -7.41 -6.62 15.95
CA ARG A 722 -7.39 -8.02 15.42
C ARG A 722 -6.01 -8.68 15.40
N LEU A 723 -4.98 -8.04 15.97
CA LEU A 723 -3.68 -8.68 16.18
C LEU A 723 -3.75 -9.69 17.34
N ASP A 724 -4.50 -9.37 18.41
CA ASP A 724 -4.56 -10.20 19.61
C ASP A 724 -5.51 -11.38 19.54
N GLY A 725 -6.40 -11.40 18.54
CA GLY A 725 -7.30 -12.50 18.28
C GLY A 725 -8.75 -12.18 18.65
N VAL A 726 -9.66 -12.29 17.69
CA VAL A 726 -11.10 -12.13 17.93
C VAL A 726 -11.90 -13.16 17.14
N GLY A 727 -12.84 -13.82 17.81
CA GLY A 727 -13.80 -14.72 17.17
C GLY A 727 -14.81 -13.94 16.35
N THR A 728 -15.05 -14.35 15.10
CA THR A 728 -15.89 -13.59 14.17
C THR A 728 -17.22 -14.28 13.86
N VAL A 729 -17.19 -15.58 13.56
CA VAL A 729 -18.38 -16.29 13.06
C VAL A 729 -18.53 -17.65 13.73
N GLY A 730 -19.77 -18.03 14.01
CA GLY A 730 -20.13 -19.40 14.39
C GLY A 730 -19.72 -19.77 15.82
N ARG A 731 -19.83 -18.83 16.76
CA ARG A 731 -19.59 -19.03 18.20
C ARG A 731 -20.43 -20.20 18.73
N LYS A 732 -19.79 -21.16 19.38
CA LYS A 732 -20.47 -22.24 20.12
C LYS A 732 -19.66 -22.66 21.33
N THR A 733 -20.32 -22.90 22.45
CA THR A 733 -19.70 -23.49 23.64
C THR A 733 -19.84 -25.00 23.59
N ILE A 734 -18.72 -25.72 23.73
CA ILE A 734 -18.70 -27.19 23.76
C ILE A 734 -17.92 -27.69 24.97
N ARG A 735 -18.22 -28.91 25.42
CA ARG A 735 -17.38 -29.63 26.37
C ARG A 735 -16.45 -30.56 25.61
N LEU A 736 -15.13 -30.40 25.80
CA LEU A 736 -14.14 -31.23 25.14
C LEU A 736 -14.06 -32.63 25.77
N ASP A 737 -13.80 -33.64 24.94
CA ASP A 737 -13.38 -34.96 25.44
C ASP A 737 -12.08 -34.83 26.24
N ARG A 738 -11.92 -35.62 27.30
CA ARG A 738 -10.79 -35.49 28.22
C ARG A 738 -9.43 -35.60 27.51
N LYS A 739 -9.29 -36.52 26.54
CA LYS A 739 -8.02 -36.68 25.79
C LYS A 739 -7.73 -35.47 24.92
N VAL A 740 -8.77 -34.87 24.33
CA VAL A 740 -8.64 -33.68 23.49
C VAL A 740 -8.30 -32.45 24.34
N TYR A 741 -8.96 -32.32 25.49
CA TYR A 741 -8.69 -31.28 26.48
C TYR A 741 -7.24 -31.35 26.97
N ASP A 742 -6.77 -32.53 27.38
CA ASP A 742 -5.41 -32.69 27.91
C ASP A 742 -4.36 -32.33 26.86
N LYS A 743 -4.56 -32.73 25.60
CA LYS A 743 -3.68 -32.36 24.48
C LYS A 743 -3.71 -30.87 24.17
N ALA A 744 -4.89 -30.25 24.15
CA ALA A 744 -5.05 -28.83 23.88
C ALA A 744 -4.36 -27.99 24.97
N HIS A 745 -4.58 -28.35 26.23
CA HIS A 745 -3.93 -27.72 27.37
C HIS A 745 -2.41 -27.90 27.36
N PHE A 746 -1.92 -29.12 27.11
CA PHE A 746 -0.48 -29.40 26.95
C PHE A 746 0.15 -28.53 25.85
N THR A 747 -0.56 -28.33 24.74
CA THR A 747 -0.08 -27.49 23.62
C THR A 747 0.06 -26.03 24.02
N VAL A 748 -0.80 -25.52 24.91
CA VAL A 748 -0.63 -24.19 25.49
C VAL A 748 0.61 -24.17 26.39
N LEU A 749 0.71 -25.10 27.33
CA LEU A 749 1.81 -25.17 28.30
C LEU A 749 3.19 -25.19 27.64
N GLN A 750 3.40 -26.02 26.61
CA GLN A 750 4.71 -26.15 25.94
C GLN A 750 5.17 -24.86 25.25
N HIS A 751 4.27 -23.92 24.98
CA HIS A 751 4.56 -22.67 24.30
C HIS A 751 4.53 -21.45 25.23
N MET A 752 4.31 -21.65 26.53
CA MET A 752 4.36 -20.59 27.53
C MET A 752 5.77 -20.47 28.07
N THR A 753 6.38 -19.28 27.93
CA THR A 753 7.75 -18.98 28.35
C THR A 753 8.00 -19.30 29.83
N GLU A 754 7.01 -19.00 30.69
CA GLU A 754 7.06 -19.28 32.13
C GLU A 754 7.06 -20.79 32.47
N VAL A 755 6.62 -21.63 31.55
CA VAL A 755 6.51 -23.09 31.74
C VAL A 755 7.78 -23.81 31.25
N VAL A 756 8.60 -23.18 30.39
CA VAL A 756 9.83 -23.77 29.82
C VAL A 756 10.76 -24.42 30.87
N PRO A 757 11.08 -23.78 32.01
CA PRO A 757 11.96 -24.39 33.02
C PRO A 757 11.39 -25.70 33.60
N TYR A 758 10.06 -25.80 33.69
CA TYR A 758 9.36 -26.96 34.21
C TYR A 758 9.27 -28.09 33.17
N VAL A 759 9.25 -27.75 31.87
CA VAL A 759 9.35 -28.74 30.79
C VAL A 759 10.70 -29.46 30.88
N ASP A 760 11.79 -28.70 31.01
CA ASP A 760 13.15 -29.24 31.13
C ASP A 760 13.31 -30.08 32.41
N GLU A 761 12.80 -29.59 33.54
CA GLU A 761 12.77 -30.33 34.81
C GLU A 761 12.04 -31.67 34.66
N HIS A 762 10.83 -31.68 34.08
CA HIS A 762 10.06 -32.91 33.91
C HIS A 762 10.73 -33.91 32.97
N LEU A 763 11.33 -33.44 31.87
CA LEU A 763 12.10 -34.29 30.97
C LEU A 763 13.32 -34.91 31.67
N ALA A 764 14.03 -34.14 32.51
CA ALA A 764 15.14 -34.65 33.30
C ALA A 764 14.69 -35.74 34.30
N VAL A 765 13.57 -35.51 34.99
CA VAL A 765 12.97 -36.50 35.91
C VAL A 765 12.60 -37.79 35.17
N ILE A 766 11.93 -37.70 34.02
CA ILE A 766 11.55 -38.89 33.24
C ILE A 766 12.78 -39.69 32.80
N ARG A 767 13.82 -39.00 32.32
CA ARG A 767 15.08 -39.63 31.89
C ARG A 767 15.79 -40.32 33.05
N GLN A 768 15.79 -39.70 34.23
CA GLN A 768 16.39 -40.26 35.45
C GLN A 768 15.63 -41.49 35.96
N GLU A 769 14.31 -41.44 35.99
CA GLU A 769 13.46 -42.54 36.47
C GLU A 769 13.39 -43.73 35.49
N ASN A 770 13.69 -43.50 34.20
CA ASN A 770 13.56 -44.50 33.14
C ASN A 770 14.84 -44.62 32.29
N PRO A 771 15.98 -45.01 32.88
CA PRO A 771 17.25 -45.10 32.16
C PRO A 771 17.16 -46.16 31.05
N GLY A 772 17.64 -45.82 29.85
CA GLY A 772 17.67 -46.71 28.68
C GLY A 772 16.42 -46.74 27.80
N ARG A 773 15.40 -45.91 28.08
CA ARG A 773 14.27 -45.69 27.16
C ARG A 773 14.67 -44.78 25.99
N SER A 774 14.03 -44.98 24.83
CA SER A 774 14.25 -44.13 23.66
C SER A 774 13.69 -42.72 23.89
N GLU A 775 14.27 -41.70 23.23
CA GLU A 775 13.77 -40.32 23.29
C GLU A 775 12.29 -40.21 22.84
N SER A 776 11.87 -41.02 21.86
CA SER A 776 10.47 -41.11 21.45
C SER A 776 9.53 -41.56 22.58
N TRP A 777 9.98 -42.47 23.43
CA TRP A 777 9.22 -42.92 24.60
C TRP A 777 9.20 -41.84 25.68
N VAL A 778 10.34 -41.19 25.94
CA VAL A 778 10.46 -40.07 26.90
C VAL A 778 9.50 -38.94 26.52
N ARG A 779 9.49 -38.52 25.25
CA ARG A 779 8.58 -37.50 24.74
C ARG A 779 7.11 -37.88 24.91
N ASN A 780 6.73 -39.12 24.54
CA ASN A 780 5.36 -39.59 24.71
C ASN A 780 4.94 -39.64 26.18
N LYS A 781 5.85 -40.07 27.07
CA LYS A 781 5.61 -40.09 28.51
C LYS A 781 5.42 -38.66 29.03
N HIS A 782 6.29 -37.73 28.65
CA HIS A 782 6.20 -36.32 28.98
C HIS A 782 4.84 -35.74 28.56
N MET A 783 4.49 -35.84 27.27
CA MET A 783 3.21 -35.36 26.73
C MET A 783 1.98 -35.90 27.48
N SER A 784 2.02 -37.18 27.90
CA SER A 784 0.89 -37.82 28.59
C SER A 784 0.75 -37.47 30.08
N SER A 785 1.82 -37.02 30.73
CA SER A 785 1.86 -36.86 32.21
C SER A 785 2.20 -35.46 32.69
N PHE A 786 2.66 -34.57 31.79
CA PHE A 786 3.13 -33.24 32.17
C PHE A 786 2.05 -32.35 32.80
N ASN A 787 0.82 -32.35 32.28
CA ASN A 787 -0.26 -31.51 32.83
C ASN A 787 -0.49 -31.78 34.33
N GLU A 788 -0.59 -33.06 34.69
CA GLU A 788 -0.81 -33.47 36.08
C GLU A 788 0.45 -33.28 36.94
N TRP A 789 1.63 -33.55 36.37
CA TRP A 789 2.90 -33.32 37.05
C TRP A 789 3.10 -31.84 37.37
N LEU A 790 2.85 -30.93 36.42
CA LEU A 790 2.98 -29.49 36.60
C LEU A 790 2.00 -28.99 37.66
N LYS A 791 0.73 -29.41 37.61
CA LYS A 791 -0.27 -29.09 38.64
C LYS A 791 0.21 -29.45 40.04
N ASN A 792 0.70 -30.68 40.21
CA ASN A 792 1.20 -31.18 41.49
C ASN A 792 2.51 -30.49 41.92
N ARG A 793 3.38 -30.15 40.97
CA ARG A 793 4.64 -29.45 41.22
C ARG A 793 4.39 -28.04 41.73
N ILE A 794 3.53 -27.28 41.05
CA ILE A 794 3.15 -25.92 41.41
C ILE A 794 2.41 -25.88 42.76
N ALA A 795 1.51 -26.82 43.03
CA ALA A 795 0.80 -26.90 44.32
C ALA A 795 1.71 -27.13 45.54
N ARG A 796 2.95 -27.61 45.34
CA ARG A 796 3.93 -27.85 46.42
C ARG A 796 4.87 -26.66 46.65
N LEU A 797 4.85 -25.65 45.78
CA LEU A 797 5.68 -24.46 45.92
C LEU A 797 5.01 -23.50 46.91
N GLN A 798 5.73 -23.15 47.99
CA GLN A 798 5.19 -22.30 49.07
C GLN A 798 5.17 -20.81 48.70
N ASN A 799 5.99 -20.38 47.73
CA ASN A 799 6.10 -18.99 47.26
C ASN A 799 6.06 -18.96 45.71
N LEU A 800 4.88 -18.99 45.10
CA LEU A 800 4.75 -18.66 43.68
C LEU A 800 4.67 -17.13 43.52
N SER A 801 5.54 -16.58 42.68
CA SER A 801 5.49 -15.16 42.30
C SER A 801 4.66 -14.89 41.06
N SER A 802 4.31 -15.92 40.26
CA SER A 802 3.57 -15.76 39.00
C SER A 802 2.12 -16.25 39.13
N GLU A 803 1.19 -15.32 38.92
CA GLU A 803 -0.25 -15.61 38.83
C GLU A 803 -0.59 -16.38 37.54
N THR A 804 0.06 -16.06 36.41
CA THR A 804 -0.12 -16.75 35.12
C THR A 804 0.19 -18.24 35.23
N LEU A 805 1.33 -18.57 35.86
CA LEU A 805 1.76 -19.96 36.05
C LEU A 805 0.77 -20.74 36.94
N GLN A 806 0.15 -20.08 37.91
CA GLN A 806 -0.88 -20.69 38.75
C GLN A 806 -2.11 -21.07 37.91
N TRP A 807 -2.64 -20.15 37.10
CA TRP A 807 -3.78 -20.42 36.21
C TRP A 807 -3.47 -21.49 35.17
N LEU A 808 -2.28 -21.42 34.55
CA LEU A 808 -1.81 -22.45 33.62
C LEU A 808 -1.74 -23.83 34.29
N SER A 809 -1.24 -23.93 35.53
CA SER A 809 -1.12 -25.23 36.22
C SER A 809 -2.47 -25.88 36.57
N GLN A 810 -3.54 -25.09 36.72
CA GLN A 810 -4.87 -25.61 37.04
C GLN A 810 -5.62 -26.13 35.82
N GLY A 811 -5.24 -25.66 34.63
CA GLY A 811 -5.90 -25.95 33.36
C GLY A 811 -7.06 -24.98 33.06
N PRO A 812 -7.50 -24.92 31.78
CA PRO A 812 -8.61 -24.06 31.38
C PRO A 812 -9.96 -24.61 31.84
N GLU A 813 -11.00 -23.80 31.73
CA GLU A 813 -12.39 -24.21 31.92
C GLU A 813 -12.77 -25.43 31.09
N TRP A 814 -13.64 -26.27 31.64
CA TRP A 814 -14.05 -27.54 31.00
C TRP A 814 -14.94 -27.30 29.78
N SER A 815 -15.65 -26.18 29.75
CA SER A 815 -16.39 -25.68 28.60
C SER A 815 -15.49 -24.74 27.79
N THR A 816 -15.34 -25.02 26.51
CA THR A 816 -14.49 -24.26 25.59
C THR A 816 -15.35 -23.58 24.54
N THR A 817 -15.05 -22.31 24.26
CA THR A 817 -15.68 -21.59 23.15
C THR A 817 -15.04 -22.02 21.83
N THR A 818 -15.86 -22.22 20.82
CA THR A 818 -15.41 -22.61 19.47
C THR A 818 -15.95 -21.65 18.43
N TRP A 819 -15.16 -21.49 17.38
CA TRP A 819 -15.45 -20.55 16.31
C TRP A 819 -15.34 -21.24 14.95
N GLN A 820 -16.08 -20.71 13.98
CA GLN A 820 -15.97 -21.09 12.57
C GLN A 820 -15.14 -20.08 11.76
N GLY A 821 -15.03 -18.84 12.26
CA GLY A 821 -14.11 -17.81 11.77
C GLY A 821 -13.44 -17.09 12.93
N TYR A 822 -12.17 -16.71 12.75
CA TYR A 822 -11.35 -16.08 13.78
C TYR A 822 -10.30 -15.18 13.11
N ASP A 823 -10.21 -13.94 13.57
CA ASP A 823 -9.21 -13.00 13.06
C ASP A 823 -8.07 -12.89 14.06
N ILE A 824 -6.83 -13.06 13.61
CA ILE A 824 -5.63 -12.98 14.44
C ILE A 824 -4.42 -12.69 13.58
N ASN A 825 -3.38 -12.05 14.12
CA ASN A 825 -2.14 -11.72 13.40
C ASN A 825 -2.34 -10.89 12.12
N GLY A 826 -3.47 -10.19 11.98
CA GLY A 826 -3.83 -9.47 10.75
C GLY A 826 -4.30 -10.40 9.61
N TYR A 827 -4.69 -11.64 9.92
CA TYR A 827 -5.31 -12.60 9.02
C TYR A 827 -6.73 -12.96 9.47
N THR A 828 -7.57 -13.38 8.52
CA THR A 828 -8.87 -13.99 8.79
C THR A 828 -8.81 -15.47 8.55
N PHE A 829 -8.94 -16.29 9.59
CA PHE A 829 -8.98 -17.74 9.47
C PHE A 829 -10.41 -18.28 9.51
N HIS A 830 -10.67 -19.33 8.74
CA HIS A 830 -11.92 -20.08 8.79
C HIS A 830 -11.63 -21.56 9.02
N THR A 831 -12.58 -22.26 9.64
CA THR A 831 -12.59 -23.72 9.60
C THR A 831 -12.86 -24.23 8.17
N VAL A 832 -12.35 -25.41 7.80
CA VAL A 832 -12.64 -26.06 6.50
C VAL A 832 -14.14 -26.13 6.21
N LYS A 833 -14.97 -26.33 7.24
CA LYS A 833 -16.44 -26.39 7.12
C LYS A 833 -17.06 -25.03 6.77
N GLN A 834 -16.48 -23.93 7.24
CA GLN A 834 -16.91 -22.59 6.89
C GLN A 834 -16.43 -22.25 5.48
N ASP A 835 -15.15 -22.51 5.19
CA ASP A 835 -14.55 -22.30 3.87
C ASP A 835 -15.30 -23.02 2.73
N SER A 836 -15.80 -24.24 2.97
CA SER A 836 -16.57 -24.97 1.96
C SER A 836 -17.87 -24.26 1.55
N LYS A 837 -18.42 -23.42 2.43
CA LYS A 837 -19.62 -22.62 2.19
C LYS A 837 -19.30 -21.21 1.66
N CYS A 838 -18.05 -20.79 1.78
CA CYS A 838 -17.59 -19.47 1.38
C CYS A 838 -17.03 -19.48 -0.05
N THR A 839 -16.97 -18.29 -0.64
CA THR A 839 -16.29 -18.08 -1.93
C THR A 839 -14.83 -17.71 -1.79
N VAL A 840 -14.33 -17.70 -0.56
CA VAL A 840 -12.93 -17.42 -0.18
C VAL A 840 -12.32 -18.67 0.45
N GLN A 841 -11.00 -18.71 0.54
CA GLN A 841 -10.23 -19.78 1.17
C GLN A 841 -9.38 -19.19 2.30
N ASN A 842 -9.83 -19.37 3.54
CA ASN A 842 -9.20 -18.83 4.75
C ASN A 842 -8.72 -19.93 5.72
N SER A 843 -8.87 -21.21 5.37
CA SER A 843 -8.54 -22.34 6.23
C SER A 843 -7.09 -22.81 6.14
N GLY A 844 -6.32 -22.35 5.15
CA GLY A 844 -4.93 -22.74 5.00
C GLY A 844 -4.01 -21.96 5.92
N LEU A 845 -3.02 -22.67 6.49
CA LEU A 845 -1.98 -22.08 7.31
C LEU A 845 -0.63 -22.75 7.10
N ARG A 846 0.43 -22.02 7.45
CA ARG A 846 1.78 -22.53 7.63
C ARG A 846 2.32 -22.16 9.01
N ILE A 847 3.26 -22.96 9.49
CA ILE A 847 4.11 -22.65 10.64
C ILE A 847 5.56 -22.95 10.31
N GLU A 848 6.46 -22.23 10.96
CA GLU A 848 7.90 -22.51 10.95
C GLU A 848 8.29 -23.10 12.29
N ALA A 849 8.99 -24.24 12.27
CA ALA A 849 9.56 -24.85 13.45
C ALA A 849 11.03 -25.18 13.21
N ALA A 850 11.86 -24.98 14.24
CA ALA A 850 13.25 -25.39 14.21
C ALA A 850 13.35 -26.92 14.23
N SER A 851 14.17 -27.50 13.36
CA SER A 851 14.53 -28.90 13.39
C SER A 851 15.90 -29.14 14.00
N ASP A 852 16.14 -30.40 14.39
CA ASP A 852 17.41 -30.85 14.96
C ASP A 852 18.56 -30.51 13.99
N GLY A 853 19.41 -29.55 14.37
CA GLY A 853 20.52 -29.06 13.54
C GLY A 853 20.42 -27.59 13.09
N GLY A 854 19.43 -26.83 13.56
CA GLY A 854 19.34 -25.37 13.32
C GLY A 854 18.71 -24.98 11.98
N ARG A 855 18.24 -25.96 11.20
CA ARG A 855 17.39 -25.75 10.03
C ARG A 855 15.97 -25.39 10.48
N ARG A 856 15.26 -24.52 9.74
CA ARG A 856 13.83 -24.25 9.96
C ARG A 856 13.03 -25.01 8.92
N ASP A 857 12.13 -25.88 9.36
CA ASP A 857 11.21 -26.60 8.47
C ASP A 857 9.82 -25.93 8.47
N GLN A 858 9.21 -25.89 7.29
CA GLN A 858 7.90 -25.28 7.06
C GLN A 858 6.81 -26.35 6.99
N TYR A 859 5.84 -26.26 7.90
CA TYR A 859 4.71 -27.18 7.98
C TYR A 859 3.46 -26.50 7.43
N TYR A 860 2.67 -27.23 6.65
CA TYR A 860 1.45 -26.73 6.02
C TYR A 860 0.24 -27.53 6.48
N GLY A 861 -0.90 -26.86 6.66
CA GLY A 861 -2.11 -27.51 7.11
C GLY A 861 -3.41 -26.76 6.79
N LYS A 862 -4.52 -27.36 7.22
CA LYS A 862 -5.85 -26.76 7.18
C LYS A 862 -6.51 -26.74 8.57
N VAL A 863 -7.15 -25.63 8.92
CA VAL A 863 -7.88 -25.46 10.19
C VAL A 863 -9.16 -26.29 10.18
N GLU A 864 -9.24 -27.35 10.98
CA GLU A 864 -10.46 -28.14 11.17
C GLU A 864 -11.38 -27.53 12.23
N GLN A 865 -10.81 -27.01 13.31
CA GLN A 865 -11.55 -26.45 14.44
C GLN A 865 -10.76 -25.30 15.07
N ILE A 866 -11.47 -24.28 15.54
CA ILE A 866 -10.90 -23.16 16.28
C ILE A 866 -11.45 -23.22 17.70
N LEU A 867 -10.57 -23.26 18.68
CA LEU A 867 -10.87 -23.31 20.11
C LEU A 867 -10.34 -22.04 20.78
N GLU A 868 -11.07 -21.55 21.77
CA GLU A 868 -10.62 -20.48 22.66
C GLU A 868 -10.69 -21.01 24.09
N LEU A 869 -9.52 -21.35 24.63
CA LEU A 869 -9.38 -21.92 25.96
C LEU A 869 -9.38 -20.81 26.99
N ASP A 870 -10.31 -20.89 27.95
CA ASP A 870 -10.50 -19.88 28.98
C ASP A 870 -9.78 -20.28 30.27
N TYR A 871 -8.79 -19.50 30.70
CA TYR A 871 -8.06 -19.68 31.95
C TYR A 871 -8.53 -18.70 33.04
N LEU A 872 -9.77 -18.20 32.91
CA LEU A 872 -10.43 -17.21 33.76
C LEU A 872 -9.84 -15.80 33.64
N LYS A 873 -8.52 -15.64 33.76
CA LYS A 873 -7.84 -14.34 33.62
C LYS A 873 -7.51 -13.97 32.18
N PHE A 874 -7.31 -14.96 31.33
CA PHE A 874 -6.95 -14.76 29.93
C PHE A 874 -7.47 -15.92 29.08
N LYS A 875 -7.57 -15.66 27.77
CA LYS A 875 -8.02 -16.65 26.79
C LYS A 875 -6.89 -16.94 25.81
N VAL A 876 -6.79 -18.21 25.42
CA VAL A 876 -5.77 -18.66 24.46
C VAL A 876 -6.44 -19.29 23.25
N PRO A 877 -6.39 -18.65 22.06
CA PRO A 877 -6.89 -19.24 20.84
C PRO A 877 -5.95 -20.32 20.30
N LEU A 878 -6.53 -21.47 19.98
CA LEU A 878 -5.85 -22.67 19.53
C LEU A 878 -6.53 -23.23 18.28
N PHE A 879 -5.74 -23.50 17.24
CA PHE A 879 -6.24 -24.11 16.02
C PHE A 879 -5.96 -25.61 16.04
N ARG A 880 -7.01 -26.40 15.81
CA ARG A 880 -6.88 -27.82 15.48
C ARG A 880 -6.71 -27.94 13.97
N CYS A 881 -5.63 -28.55 13.54
CA CYS A 881 -5.20 -28.58 12.16
C CYS A 881 -5.10 -30.02 11.64
N ARG A 882 -5.41 -30.17 10.35
CA ARG A 882 -5.00 -31.32 9.55
C ARG A 882 -3.67 -30.95 8.89
N TRP A 883 -2.61 -31.63 9.30
CA TRP A 883 -1.26 -31.34 8.82
C TRP A 883 -0.87 -32.21 7.63
N VAL A 884 -0.14 -31.60 6.70
CA VAL A 884 0.55 -32.30 5.61
C VAL A 884 1.81 -32.96 6.16
N ASP A 885 2.10 -34.18 5.72
CA ASP A 885 3.37 -34.85 6.01
C ASP A 885 4.52 -34.08 5.35
N LEU A 886 5.56 -33.72 6.10
CA LEU A 886 6.71 -32.97 5.57
C LEU A 886 7.37 -33.68 4.39
N ARG A 887 7.36 -35.02 4.34
CA ARG A 887 7.92 -35.80 3.22
C ARG A 887 7.16 -35.58 1.90
N ASN A 888 5.95 -35.03 1.98
CA ASN A 888 5.09 -34.69 0.84
C ASN A 888 5.07 -33.19 0.54
N VAL A 889 5.89 -32.38 1.21
CA VAL A 889 6.16 -30.99 0.87
C VAL A 889 7.36 -30.96 -0.05
N LYS A 890 7.21 -30.43 -1.25
CA LYS A 890 8.29 -30.39 -2.26
C LYS A 890 8.34 -29.04 -2.92
N VAL A 891 9.54 -28.50 -3.09
CA VAL A 891 9.81 -27.43 -4.06
C VAL A 891 10.14 -28.10 -5.38
N ASP A 892 9.41 -27.75 -6.43
CA ASP A 892 9.69 -28.28 -7.76
C ASP A 892 10.78 -27.48 -8.49
N ASN A 893 11.15 -27.94 -9.69
CA ASN A 893 12.19 -27.32 -10.50
C ASN A 893 11.82 -25.90 -10.99
N GLU A 894 10.56 -25.49 -10.89
CA GLU A 894 10.08 -24.14 -11.23
C GLU A 894 9.95 -23.25 -9.97
N GLY A 895 10.49 -23.70 -8.82
CA GLY A 895 10.51 -22.96 -7.55
C GLY A 895 9.17 -22.93 -6.80
N PHE A 896 8.17 -23.72 -7.21
CA PHE A 896 6.87 -23.75 -6.52
C PHE A 896 6.87 -24.78 -5.39
N THR A 897 6.42 -24.34 -4.21
CA THR A 897 6.10 -25.26 -3.12
C THR A 897 4.77 -25.97 -3.41
N THR A 898 4.80 -27.30 -3.48
CA THR A 898 3.66 -28.18 -3.70
C THR A 898 3.41 -29.10 -2.51
N VAL A 899 2.14 -29.33 -2.20
CA VAL A 899 1.70 -30.17 -1.08
C VAL A 899 0.58 -31.12 -1.48
N ASN A 900 0.51 -32.28 -0.81
CA ASN A 900 -0.61 -33.21 -0.93
C ASN A 900 -1.50 -33.13 0.32
N LEU A 901 -2.70 -32.57 0.15
CA LEU A 901 -3.68 -32.35 1.22
C LEU A 901 -4.51 -33.59 1.60
N ALA A 902 -4.33 -34.73 0.92
CA ALA A 902 -5.08 -35.96 1.20
C ALA A 902 -4.60 -36.68 2.48
N ASN A 903 -3.34 -36.46 2.86
CA ASN A 903 -2.73 -37.11 4.02
C ASN A 903 -2.97 -36.29 5.29
N ASN A 904 -3.16 -36.98 6.42
CA ASN A 904 -3.26 -36.35 7.75
C ASN A 904 -2.13 -36.88 8.64
N ALA A 905 -1.02 -36.14 8.64
CA ALA A 905 0.16 -36.41 9.45
C ALA A 905 0.04 -35.78 10.84
N TYR A 906 0.97 -36.13 11.73
CA TYR A 906 1.10 -35.54 13.08
C TYR A 906 -0.20 -35.55 13.90
N ARG A 907 -0.99 -36.63 13.80
CA ARG A 907 -2.27 -36.78 14.51
C ARG A 907 -2.14 -36.71 16.04
N ASP A 908 -0.94 -36.96 16.54
CA ASP A 908 -0.65 -36.88 17.97
C ASP A 908 -0.51 -35.44 18.47
N GLU A 909 -0.12 -34.51 17.59
CA GLU A 909 0.08 -33.08 17.84
C GLU A 909 -0.79 -32.23 16.87
N PRO A 910 -2.13 -32.31 16.98
CA PRO A 910 -3.02 -31.68 16.02
C PRO A 910 -3.25 -30.18 16.28
N PHE A 911 -2.66 -29.61 17.33
CA PHE A 911 -2.96 -28.27 17.79
C PHE A 911 -1.77 -27.32 17.60
N VAL A 912 -2.08 -26.05 17.33
CA VAL A 912 -1.10 -24.97 17.29
C VAL A 912 -1.71 -23.68 17.85
N LEU A 913 -0.88 -22.84 18.48
CA LEU A 913 -1.32 -21.53 18.93
C LEU A 913 -1.67 -20.67 17.71
N ALA A 914 -2.83 -20.02 17.76
CA ALA A 914 -3.25 -19.15 16.67
C ALA A 914 -2.28 -17.97 16.45
N LYS A 915 -1.58 -17.53 17.50
CA LYS A 915 -0.53 -16.49 17.41
C LYS A 915 0.71 -16.92 16.60
N GLN A 916 0.94 -18.21 16.37
CA GLN A 916 2.13 -18.72 15.65
C GLN A 916 1.89 -18.97 14.15
N VAL A 917 0.66 -18.85 13.68
CA VAL A 917 0.32 -19.25 12.30
C VAL A 917 0.39 -18.09 11.31
N VAL A 918 0.78 -18.43 10.08
CA VAL A 918 0.72 -17.55 8.91
C VAL A 918 -0.32 -18.11 7.94
N GLN A 919 -1.18 -17.26 7.39
CA GLN A 919 -2.19 -17.70 6.43
C GLN A 919 -1.56 -18.08 5.09
N VAL A 920 -2.00 -19.20 4.54
CA VAL A 920 -1.73 -19.60 3.15
C VAL A 920 -3.02 -20.03 2.47
N PHE A 921 -3.02 -20.06 1.14
CA PHE A 921 -4.08 -20.67 0.36
C PHE A 921 -3.50 -21.64 -0.67
N TYR A 922 -4.32 -22.61 -1.06
CA TYR A 922 -3.91 -23.72 -1.90
C TYR A 922 -4.59 -23.61 -3.26
N ILE A 923 -3.78 -23.65 -4.33
CA ILE A 923 -4.25 -23.70 -5.72
C ILE A 923 -4.03 -25.11 -6.22
N VAL A 924 -5.04 -25.74 -6.83
CA VAL A 924 -4.89 -27.07 -7.44
C VAL A 924 -3.85 -26.99 -8.55
N ASP A 925 -2.82 -27.85 -8.51
CA ASP A 925 -1.76 -27.85 -9.51
C ASP A 925 -2.29 -28.38 -10.87
N PRO A 926 -2.20 -27.58 -11.96
CA PRO A 926 -2.59 -28.05 -13.29
C PRO A 926 -1.82 -29.29 -13.76
N CYS A 927 -0.55 -29.44 -13.36
CA CYS A 927 0.27 -30.60 -13.74
C CYS A 927 -0.14 -31.88 -13.02
N ASN A 928 -0.65 -31.76 -11.79
CA ASN A 928 -1.08 -32.90 -11.00
C ASN A 928 -2.21 -32.48 -10.05
N LYS A 929 -3.45 -32.82 -10.43
CA LYS A 929 -4.67 -32.47 -9.69
C LYS A 929 -4.73 -33.02 -8.25
N LYS A 930 -3.82 -33.91 -7.84
CA LYS A 930 -3.68 -34.39 -6.45
C LYS A 930 -2.82 -33.47 -5.59
N LEU A 931 -1.97 -32.66 -6.21
CA LEU A 931 -1.09 -31.70 -5.55
C LEU A 931 -1.71 -30.30 -5.57
N HIS A 932 -1.26 -29.49 -4.63
CA HIS A 932 -1.67 -28.10 -4.53
C HIS A 932 -0.43 -27.22 -4.41
N VAL A 933 -0.37 -26.16 -5.20
CA VAL A 933 0.62 -25.10 -5.07
C VAL A 933 0.23 -24.21 -3.89
N VAL A 934 1.21 -23.91 -3.04
CA VAL A 934 1.04 -23.04 -1.88
C VAL A 934 1.30 -21.58 -2.27
N ARG A 935 0.43 -20.70 -1.79
CA ARG A 935 0.57 -19.23 -1.89
C ARG A 935 0.28 -18.59 -0.55
N GLU A 936 1.00 -17.52 -0.23
CA GLU A 936 0.81 -16.82 1.03
C GLU A 936 -0.45 -15.94 1.00
N GLY A 937 -1.14 -15.88 2.14
CA GLY A 937 -2.25 -14.95 2.33
C GLY A 937 -1.75 -13.52 2.49
N LYS A 938 -2.63 -12.55 2.21
CA LYS A 938 -2.33 -11.14 2.40
C LYS A 938 -2.57 -10.75 3.85
N ARG A 939 -1.50 -10.38 4.56
CA ARG A 939 -1.56 -9.84 5.92
C ARG A 939 -2.09 -8.41 5.88
N ARG A 940 -2.98 -8.04 6.80
CA ARG A 940 -3.58 -6.71 6.88
C ARG A 940 -3.17 -6.04 8.18
N ILE A 941 -2.21 -5.12 8.09
CA ILE A 941 -1.60 -4.42 9.26
C ILE A 941 -1.65 -2.89 9.14
N VAL A 942 -2.21 -2.33 8.07
CA VAL A 942 -2.24 -0.87 7.84
C VAL A 942 -3.37 -0.21 8.64
N GLY A 943 -3.05 0.88 9.36
CA GLY A 943 -3.98 1.69 10.16
C GLY A 943 -4.09 1.25 11.63
N LEU A 944 -2.97 0.90 12.27
CA LEU A 944 -2.90 0.54 13.69
C LEU A 944 -1.97 1.53 14.41
N ASP A 945 -2.54 2.29 15.35
CA ASP A 945 -1.74 3.16 16.22
C ASP A 945 -0.76 2.32 17.04
N ASN A 946 0.47 2.82 17.18
CA ASN A 946 1.62 2.23 17.88
C ASN A 946 2.47 1.18 17.12
N ILE A 947 2.33 1.02 15.80
CA ILE A 947 3.33 0.29 14.99
C ILE A 947 4.27 1.30 14.34
N ALA A 948 5.47 1.49 14.92
CA ALA A 948 6.48 2.41 14.40
C ALA A 948 7.36 1.81 13.29
N ASP A 949 7.34 0.49 13.11
CA ASP A 949 8.17 -0.22 12.13
C ASP A 949 7.41 -1.43 11.53
N GLU A 950 7.21 -1.44 10.20
CA GLU A 950 6.64 -2.59 9.47
C GLU A 950 7.64 -3.75 9.36
N ASP A 951 8.95 -3.49 9.47
CA ASP A 951 10.03 -4.47 9.25
C ASP A 951 10.21 -5.42 10.44
N ASP A 952 9.98 -4.96 11.68
CA ASP A 952 10.00 -5.80 12.90
C ASP A 952 8.97 -6.94 12.85
N TYR A 953 7.86 -6.75 12.13
CA TYR A 953 6.80 -7.76 11.99
C TYR A 953 6.82 -8.55 10.68
N ASN A 954 7.53 -8.05 9.66
CA ASN A 954 7.67 -8.68 8.35
C ASN A 954 9.00 -9.43 8.16
N GLN A 955 9.90 -9.45 9.15
CA GLN A 955 11.12 -10.28 9.14
C GLN A 955 10.88 -11.78 8.82
N HIS A 956 9.65 -12.27 8.93
CA HIS A 956 9.26 -13.67 8.64
C HIS A 956 8.31 -13.82 7.44
N VAL A 957 7.96 -12.73 6.75
CA VAL A 957 7.29 -12.79 5.44
C VAL A 957 8.39 -12.84 4.38
N HIS A 958 9.17 -13.93 4.41
CA HIS A 958 9.79 -14.40 3.18
C HIS A 958 8.63 -14.75 2.27
N GLY A 959 8.29 -13.85 1.34
CA GLY A 959 7.47 -14.26 0.21
C GLY A 959 8.05 -15.56 -0.32
N ILE A 960 7.20 -16.52 -0.69
CA ILE A 960 7.66 -17.76 -1.33
C ILE A 960 8.31 -17.33 -2.65
N GLY A 961 9.60 -16.97 -2.59
CA GLY A 961 10.38 -16.47 -3.69
C GLY A 961 10.45 -17.58 -4.71
N GLN A 962 9.93 -17.33 -5.91
CA GLN A 962 10.18 -18.21 -7.04
C GLN A 962 11.53 -17.86 -7.62
N GLU A 963 12.57 -18.49 -7.08
CA GLU A 963 13.82 -18.65 -7.81
C GLU A 963 13.57 -19.73 -8.87
N ILE A 964 13.38 -19.29 -10.11
CA ILE A 964 13.34 -20.19 -11.27
C ILE A 964 14.79 -20.29 -11.74
N PRO A 965 15.45 -21.46 -11.59
CA PRO A 965 16.84 -21.62 -12.01
C PRO A 965 17.00 -21.22 -13.47
N LEU A 966 18.02 -20.41 -13.76
CA LEU A 966 18.45 -20.17 -15.12
C LEU A 966 19.05 -21.47 -15.65
N GLU A 967 18.40 -22.12 -16.61
CA GLU A 967 19.08 -23.15 -17.40
C GLU A 967 20.34 -22.52 -18.03
N GLU A 968 21.47 -23.24 -17.95
CA GLU A 968 22.75 -22.79 -18.52
C GLU A 968 22.57 -22.41 -20.00
N GLU A 969 23.28 -21.36 -20.42
CA GLU A 969 23.23 -20.79 -21.76
C GLU A 969 23.58 -21.83 -22.84
N GLU A 970 22.61 -22.61 -23.30
CA GLU A 970 22.77 -23.35 -24.54
C GLU A 970 22.76 -22.34 -25.70
N GLU A 971 23.80 -22.38 -26.53
CA GLU A 971 23.84 -21.68 -27.81
C GLU A 971 22.60 -22.11 -28.63
N GLU A 972 21.55 -21.28 -28.63
CA GLU A 972 20.30 -21.59 -29.32
C GLU A 972 20.47 -21.51 -30.83
N ASP A 973 21.00 -22.57 -31.44
CA ASP A 973 21.18 -22.67 -32.89
C ASP A 973 19.83 -22.71 -33.63
N GLU A 974 18.75 -23.23 -33.01
CA GLU A 974 17.40 -23.23 -33.58
C GLU A 974 16.27 -22.99 -32.55
N VAL A 975 15.69 -21.79 -32.58
CA VAL A 975 14.42 -21.49 -31.88
C VAL A 975 13.26 -22.02 -32.70
N GLN A 976 12.36 -22.77 -32.05
CA GLN A 976 11.15 -23.29 -32.65
C GLN A 976 10.01 -22.27 -32.53
N TYR A 977 9.66 -21.57 -33.62
CA TYR A 977 8.64 -20.51 -33.57
C TYR A 977 7.22 -21.03 -33.78
N ALA A 978 7.04 -22.10 -34.54
CA ALA A 978 5.74 -22.74 -34.77
C ALA A 978 5.42 -23.79 -33.69
N ARG A 979 4.14 -23.97 -33.38
CA ARG A 979 3.68 -25.09 -32.54
C ARG A 979 3.81 -26.41 -33.30
N VAL A 980 4.15 -27.46 -32.55
CA VAL A 980 4.26 -28.83 -33.07
C VAL A 980 3.31 -29.82 -32.41
N ASN A 981 2.73 -29.47 -31.25
CA ASN A 981 1.81 -30.34 -30.53
C ASN A 981 0.34 -30.17 -30.97
N HIS A 982 0.01 -29.14 -31.76
CA HIS A 982 -1.31 -28.96 -32.35
C HIS A 982 -1.24 -28.10 -33.63
N GLU A 983 -2.23 -28.24 -34.51
CA GLU A 983 -2.35 -27.51 -35.79
C GLU A 983 -3.43 -26.41 -35.78
N GLU A 984 -3.93 -26.05 -34.59
CA GLU A 984 -4.97 -25.03 -34.37
C GLU A 984 -4.51 -23.58 -34.69
N GLY A 985 -4.15 -23.34 -35.94
CA GLY A 985 -3.90 -22.02 -36.51
C GLY A 985 -5.19 -21.27 -36.85
N LEU A 986 -5.05 -20.03 -37.32
CA LEU A 986 -6.18 -19.16 -37.62
C LEU A 986 -6.46 -19.12 -39.12
N PHE A 987 -7.65 -19.54 -39.54
CA PHE A 987 -8.15 -19.29 -40.90
C PHE A 987 -8.89 -17.96 -40.96
N LEU A 988 -8.56 -17.13 -41.94
CA LEU A 988 -9.12 -15.80 -42.18
C LEU A 988 -9.92 -15.73 -43.48
#